data_AF-T0RQ00-F1
#
_entry.id   AF-T0RQ00-F1
#
_cell.length_a   1.000
_cell.length_b   1.000
_cell.length_c   1.000
_cell.angle_alpha   90.00
_cell.angle_beta   90.00
_cell.angle_gamma   90.00
#
_symmetry.space_group_name_H-M   'P 1'
#
loop_
_entity.id
_entity.type
_entity.pdbx_description
1 polymer ?
#
loop_
_entity_poly.entity_id
_entity_poly.type
_entity_poly.pdbx_seq_one_letter_code
_entity_poly.pdbx_strand_id
1 'polypeptide(L)'
;MCGIVPLRWHGTQYLFDLKVWLWLHLDELEPVADKPSPILPFSAPTLPTKPTNATLDRPTLLGMRSAQRLLGLMGMGYIGITLWSNAAYLNVLETALANDYGWAGFNATGMHAFLANTFNRQLLMSTDASIALHDPAFGDPLQSYNTSATTVAWYPSVARRYLFNASTPLHELVAGLRALHPCQLPWMFTQYCWLDLDQKWEMASTSQRQVRCAALSQHNGARYLETSLRNVRDWTLWRSCWGTSFDIGIGNDLAASVVGRQWLQRVQANTLSVSEEVAYWVNHGLSVFLLQWQNFKDTGLSDAMVISTPFGLSYTLPISERRGAVHLDYQTSHRMYWGLASDLWAVSNNATSVGGLSLLRNSPHFAFANATRASLLFENLTLSSPLNAGLALYNSSLGPFGAVDMVFVSCPTSLLALYRYVLQAIATVTSTNLEAQRQFLHLPAKTYIGQVPKHLLNDASLRLVGGDLMCGSVLPGSPPSNALFALFGLDAVCGSRYLDFFTPSTTGLVFALAAFDAVHRIEPTIDLGAFCASDVYAEPNCEAIYSASYTYARTYFSGSTTLQALAVAAEVDTRSLYIEMTQYINRSGIIELYRINILDLTVRSWTFFGWNYLAEWVVGQREVVSFQGDGGTVTSISRYTPLATLSLTEAAIPTRLSYSCQQCVRYVTGAIMVGAGVAAYYAIFVCHGCIEGMNLFAVNRLLGHAWIGRTLLIIRGITALWLLNTPPLQLLAFGVGARFQVSPLGWFPTLLASSELTWLVYIANDLFSCVTRQYTQLYAWKSSVAACLFAAAWSFKDPREYTTYVRRSCNYIDMDVALSCKSGYIELGLWRRVGVDVGLCLSCVFLAACVERLRHPHLLAPPKPSLLLNATSVYSLEMANWTVDGDVYLDRMSAALTGLFTWRVRGVIHVFDIKSWRHFTATPESKSLLDPAFVLPLHRIC
;
A
#
# COMPACT_ATOMS: atom_id res chain seq x y z
N MET A 1 41.39 6.45 17.73
CA MET A 1 41.80 7.65 16.97
C MET A 1 41.74 8.86 17.88
N CYS A 2 42.78 9.70 17.95
CA CYS A 2 42.84 10.83 18.89
C CYS A 2 41.98 12.04 18.51
N GLY A 3 41.30 11.99 17.36
CA GLY A 3 40.34 13.01 16.92
C GLY A 3 40.99 14.30 16.38
N ILE A 4 42.22 14.25 15.88
CA ILE A 4 42.95 15.44 15.41
C ILE A 4 43.36 15.23 13.95
N VAL A 5 43.09 16.23 13.11
CA VAL A 5 43.44 16.23 11.70
C VAL A 5 44.43 17.37 11.43
N PRO A 6 45.71 17.07 11.16
CA PRO A 6 46.67 18.08 10.75
C PRO A 6 46.42 18.51 9.30
N LEU A 7 46.47 19.81 9.03
CA LEU A 7 46.32 20.39 7.70
C LEU A 7 47.39 21.47 7.49
N ARG A 8 48.04 21.49 6.32
CA ARG A 8 48.97 22.56 5.93
C ARG A 8 48.33 23.40 4.84
N TRP A 9 48.14 24.70 5.07
CA TRP A 9 47.55 25.62 4.10
C TRP A 9 48.32 26.94 4.07
N HIS A 10 48.72 27.40 2.88
CA HIS A 10 49.52 28.62 2.65
C HIS A 10 50.80 28.74 3.50
N GLY A 11 51.50 27.62 3.73
CA GLY A 11 52.76 27.58 4.48
C GLY A 11 52.59 27.37 5.99
N THR A 12 51.40 27.63 6.52
CA THR A 12 51.06 27.52 7.94
C THR A 12 50.46 26.16 8.28
N GLN A 13 50.82 25.61 9.45
CA GLN A 13 50.26 24.34 9.93
C GLN A 13 49.09 24.59 10.88
N TYR A 14 47.97 23.94 10.58
CA TYR A 14 46.74 23.96 11.36
C TYR A 14 46.48 22.55 11.93
N LEU A 15 45.92 22.50 13.13
CA LEU A 15 45.35 21.29 13.73
C LEU A 15 43.85 21.48 13.86
N PHE A 16 43.07 20.58 13.27
CA PHE A 16 41.62 20.55 13.47
C PHE A 16 41.26 19.48 14.50
N ASP A 17 40.71 19.90 15.65
CA ASP A 17 40.24 18.97 16.68
C ASP A 17 38.76 18.62 16.44
N LEU A 18 38.51 17.36 16.09
CA LEU A 18 37.18 16.81 15.84
C LEU A 18 36.31 16.70 17.09
N LYS A 19 36.90 16.69 18.30
CA LYS A 19 36.18 16.57 19.58
C LYS A 19 35.53 17.89 19.97
N VAL A 20 36.27 19.00 19.80
CA VAL A 20 35.78 20.35 20.12
C VAL A 20 35.39 21.15 18.89
N TRP A 21 35.62 20.61 17.69
CA TRP A 21 35.27 21.20 16.39
C TRP A 21 35.95 22.56 16.10
N LEU A 22 37.20 22.73 16.55
CA LEU A 22 37.95 23.99 16.48
C LEU A 22 39.21 23.89 15.60
N TRP A 23 39.53 25.00 14.92
CA TRP A 23 40.83 25.19 14.26
C TRP A 23 41.85 25.75 15.25
N LEU A 24 42.97 25.07 15.39
CA LEU A 24 44.11 25.49 16.21
C LEU A 24 45.28 25.84 15.31
N HIS A 25 45.90 26.98 15.57
CA HIS A 25 47.15 27.35 14.93
C HIS A 25 48.30 26.68 15.68
N LEU A 26 49.26 26.06 15.01
CA LEU A 26 50.41 25.49 15.71
C LEU A 26 51.24 26.56 16.43
N ASP A 27 51.28 27.78 15.90
CA ASP A 27 51.96 28.92 16.56
C ASP A 27 51.21 29.45 17.81
N GLU A 28 49.93 29.08 18.00
CA GLU A 28 49.16 29.38 19.23
C GLU A 28 49.42 28.33 20.34
N LEU A 29 50.06 27.21 20.02
CA LEU A 29 50.38 26.14 20.98
C LEU A 29 51.85 26.31 21.40
N GLU A 30 52.08 26.84 22.60
CA GLU A 30 53.46 27.01 23.11
C GLU A 30 54.24 25.67 23.08
N PRO A 31 55.51 25.68 22.65
CA PRO A 31 56.42 24.59 22.97
C PRO A 31 56.71 24.66 24.47
N VAL A 32 56.11 23.76 25.25
CA VAL A 32 56.52 23.53 26.64
C VAL A 32 58.01 23.20 26.62
N ALA A 33 58.84 24.10 27.12
CA ALA A 33 60.27 23.88 27.24
C ALA A 33 60.54 22.55 27.98
N ASP A 34 61.44 21.75 27.42
CA ASP A 34 62.02 20.49 27.95
C ASP A 34 61.29 19.13 27.77
N LYS A 35 60.36 18.94 26.81
CA LYS A 35 59.98 17.56 26.38
C LYS A 35 59.86 17.37 24.86
N PRO A 36 60.40 16.28 24.27
CA PRO A 36 60.49 16.07 22.82
C PRO A 36 59.19 15.52 22.18
N SER A 37 58.04 15.76 22.80
CA SER A 37 56.74 15.32 22.28
C SER A 37 55.75 16.48 22.41
N PRO A 38 55.02 16.86 21.34
CA PRO A 38 53.96 17.86 21.44
C PRO A 38 52.84 17.29 22.33
N ILE A 39 52.89 17.62 23.61
CA ILE A 39 51.76 17.44 24.52
C ILE A 39 50.81 18.57 24.15
N LEU A 40 49.62 18.25 23.65
CA LEU A 40 48.57 19.26 23.45
C LEU A 40 48.30 19.93 24.80
N PRO A 41 48.60 21.23 24.99
CA PRO A 41 48.19 21.93 26.18
C PRO A 41 46.66 21.97 26.17
N PHE A 42 46.02 21.33 27.15
CA PHE A 42 44.60 21.58 27.46
C PHE A 42 44.42 22.96 28.13
N SER A 43 45.54 23.59 28.51
CA SER A 43 45.65 24.99 28.91
C SER A 43 45.42 25.95 27.74
N ALA A 44 44.84 27.11 28.03
CA ALA A 44 44.56 28.15 27.04
C ALA A 44 45.86 28.63 26.36
N PRO A 45 45.82 29.01 25.06
CA PRO A 45 46.91 29.76 24.43
C PRO A 45 47.20 31.04 25.23
N THR A 46 48.46 31.27 25.61
CA THR A 46 48.90 32.53 26.20
C THR A 46 48.77 33.64 25.15
N LEU A 47 47.80 34.54 25.34
CA LEU A 47 47.72 35.74 24.50
C LEU A 47 48.93 36.66 24.78
N PRO A 48 49.60 37.19 23.76
CA PRO A 48 50.61 38.22 23.96
C PRO A 48 49.93 39.47 24.53
N THR A 49 50.21 39.77 25.80
CA THR A 49 49.71 40.94 26.51
C THR A 49 50.29 42.21 25.88
N LYS A 50 49.43 43.02 25.23
CA LYS A 50 49.72 44.43 24.99
C LYS A 50 49.08 45.24 26.12
N PRO A 51 49.85 46.04 26.89
CA PRO A 51 49.30 46.84 27.96
C PRO A 51 48.43 47.95 27.35
N THR A 52 47.12 47.87 27.54
CA THR A 52 46.20 48.94 27.16
C THR A 52 45.61 49.49 28.45
N ASN A 53 46.11 50.65 28.88
CA ASN A 53 45.57 51.39 30.01
C ASN A 53 44.18 51.93 29.62
N ALA A 54 43.12 51.20 29.94
CA ALA A 54 41.76 51.71 29.86
C ALA A 54 41.24 51.94 31.29
N THR A 55 41.19 53.21 31.70
CA THR A 55 40.49 53.65 32.91
C THR A 55 38.99 53.42 32.72
N LEU A 56 38.43 52.42 33.41
CA LEU A 56 36.99 52.14 33.40
C LEU A 56 36.30 53.04 34.44
N ASP A 57 35.52 54.01 33.98
CA ASP A 57 34.73 54.92 34.84
C ASP A 57 33.62 54.17 35.58
N ARG A 58 33.54 54.37 36.91
CA ARG A 58 32.61 53.72 37.86
C ARG A 58 31.08 54.02 37.75
N PRO A 59 30.52 55.00 37.00
CA PRO A 59 29.07 55.27 37.04
C PRO A 59 28.21 54.34 36.16
N THR A 60 28.78 53.49 35.31
CA THR A 60 28.04 52.58 34.39
C THR A 60 27.57 51.26 35.04
N LEU A 61 28.09 50.92 36.22
CA LEU A 61 27.87 49.62 36.88
C LEU A 61 26.46 49.42 37.47
N LEU A 62 25.73 50.50 37.80
CA LEU A 62 24.36 50.41 38.35
C LEU A 62 23.28 50.21 37.27
N GLY A 63 23.44 50.84 36.09
CA GLY A 63 22.56 50.64 34.93
C GLY A 63 22.77 49.27 34.25
N MET A 64 24.00 48.74 34.27
CA MET A 64 24.30 47.39 33.80
C MET A 64 23.69 46.30 34.71
N ARG A 65 23.59 46.53 36.02
CA ARG A 65 22.99 45.57 36.98
C ARG A 65 21.49 45.40 36.81
N SER A 66 20.74 46.47 36.54
CA SER A 66 19.29 46.38 36.29
C SER A 66 19.00 45.71 34.95
N ALA A 67 19.77 46.03 33.90
CA ALA A 67 19.68 45.39 32.59
C ALA A 67 20.01 43.88 32.65
N GLN A 68 21.09 43.49 33.34
CA GLN A 68 21.46 42.08 33.55
C GLN A 68 20.42 41.31 34.37
N ARG A 69 19.82 41.92 35.40
CA ARG A 69 18.70 41.31 36.14
C ARG A 69 17.46 41.12 35.28
N LEU A 70 17.11 42.10 34.45
CA LEU A 70 15.99 41.99 33.52
C LEU A 70 16.23 40.89 32.47
N LEU A 71 17.43 40.84 31.89
CA LEU A 71 17.84 39.78 30.95
C LEU A 71 17.82 38.41 31.62
N GLY A 72 18.26 38.30 32.87
CA GLY A 72 18.16 37.07 33.67
C GLY A 72 16.71 36.61 33.84
N LEU A 73 15.79 37.51 34.21
CA LEU A 73 14.36 37.20 34.33
C LEU A 73 13.73 36.78 33.00
N MET A 74 14.05 37.47 31.91
CA MET A 74 13.58 37.11 30.56
C MET A 74 14.15 35.77 30.11
N GLY A 75 15.43 35.48 30.40
CA GLY A 75 16.08 34.21 30.13
C GLY A 75 15.46 33.05 30.91
N MET A 76 15.10 33.26 32.17
CA MET A 76 14.35 32.29 32.97
C MET A 76 12.96 32.01 32.37
N GLY A 77 12.25 33.06 31.93
CA GLY A 77 10.97 32.92 31.22
C GLY A 77 11.11 32.13 29.92
N TYR A 78 12.17 32.40 29.13
CA TYR A 78 12.50 31.64 27.93
C TYR A 78 12.76 30.16 28.22
N ILE A 79 13.51 29.84 29.29
CA ILE A 79 13.72 28.45 29.71
C ILE A 79 12.39 27.79 30.10
N GLY A 80 11.52 28.47 30.84
CA GLY A 80 10.19 27.94 31.17
C GLY A 80 9.37 27.59 29.92
N ILE A 81 9.34 28.49 28.93
CA ILE A 81 8.66 28.28 27.64
C ILE A 81 9.31 27.15 26.86
N THR A 82 10.65 27.06 26.82
CA THR A 82 11.34 26.00 26.07
C THR A 82 11.08 24.62 26.68
N LEU A 83 11.09 24.50 28.02
CA LEU A 83 10.79 23.25 28.70
C LEU A 83 9.33 22.83 28.47
N TRP A 84 8.40 23.78 28.56
CA TRP A 84 6.99 23.52 28.24
C TRP A 84 6.81 23.08 26.78
N SER A 85 7.45 23.77 25.84
CA SER A 85 7.41 23.43 24.41
C SER A 85 7.97 22.03 24.15
N ASN A 86 9.12 21.68 24.73
CA ASN A 86 9.70 20.33 24.60
C ASN A 86 8.76 19.24 25.16
N ALA A 87 8.07 19.51 26.28
CA ALA A 87 7.10 18.57 26.86
C ALA A 87 5.81 18.49 26.04
N ALA A 88 5.28 19.62 25.56
CA ALA A 88 4.11 19.65 24.69
C ALA A 88 4.39 18.91 23.36
N TYR A 89 5.61 19.01 22.83
CA TYR A 89 5.99 18.34 21.59
C TYR A 89 5.96 16.83 21.74
N LEU A 90 6.35 16.29 22.90
CA LEU A 90 6.25 14.85 23.17
C LEU A 90 4.81 14.34 23.03
N ASN A 91 3.83 15.07 23.56
CA ASN A 91 2.41 14.69 23.45
C ASN A 91 1.94 14.67 22.00
N VAL A 92 2.30 15.70 21.21
CA VAL A 92 1.97 15.76 19.78
C VAL A 92 2.68 14.62 19.02
N LEU A 93 3.94 14.36 19.36
CA LEU A 93 4.74 13.35 18.69
C LEU A 93 4.27 11.93 18.96
N GLU A 94 3.86 11.62 20.19
CA GLU A 94 3.37 10.29 20.58
C GLU A 94 2.11 9.91 19.79
N THR A 95 1.23 10.87 19.53
CA THR A 95 0.04 10.64 18.69
C THR A 95 0.37 10.53 17.21
N ALA A 96 1.29 11.36 16.69
CA ALA A 96 1.64 11.37 15.27
C ALA A 96 2.51 10.17 14.86
N LEU A 97 3.50 9.82 15.69
CA LEU A 97 4.41 8.69 15.47
C LEU A 97 3.98 7.43 16.22
N ALA A 98 2.67 7.20 16.41
CA ALA A 98 2.17 5.95 16.97
C ALA A 98 2.55 4.72 16.12
N ASN A 99 2.82 4.93 14.83
CA ASN A 99 3.23 3.92 13.85
C ASN A 99 4.33 4.47 12.91
N ASP A 100 4.96 3.58 12.16
CA ASP A 100 6.06 3.89 11.24
C ASP A 100 5.59 4.61 9.95
N TYR A 101 4.29 4.92 9.83
CA TYR A 101 3.76 5.77 8.75
C TYR A 101 3.82 7.26 9.12
N GLY A 102 3.85 7.55 10.43
CA GLY A 102 3.59 8.90 10.96
C GLY A 102 2.13 9.32 10.79
N TRP A 103 1.21 8.35 10.65
CA TRP A 103 -0.21 8.59 10.44
C TRP A 103 -0.97 8.45 11.77
N ALA A 104 -1.33 9.59 12.36
CA ALA A 104 -2.04 9.64 13.63
C ALA A 104 -3.38 8.87 13.57
N GLY A 105 -3.64 8.02 14.58
CA GLY A 105 -4.88 7.27 14.71
C GLY A 105 -5.02 6.06 13.78
N PHE A 106 -3.98 5.71 13.00
CA PHE A 106 -4.01 4.50 12.17
C PHE A 106 -3.95 3.24 13.04
N ASN A 107 -4.97 2.39 12.88
CA ASN A 107 -5.16 1.13 13.61
C ASN A 107 -5.72 0.06 12.67
N ALA A 108 -5.71 -1.20 13.11
CA ALA A 108 -6.15 -2.34 12.30
C ALA A 108 -7.66 -2.33 12.07
N THR A 109 -8.46 -2.06 13.10
CA THR A 109 -9.93 -2.16 13.02
C THR A 109 -10.62 -0.93 12.44
N GLY A 110 -9.97 0.23 12.47
CA GLY A 110 -10.48 1.48 11.94
C GLY A 110 -9.97 1.75 10.53
N MET A 111 -8.86 2.48 10.44
CA MET A 111 -8.32 2.98 9.17
C MET A 111 -7.92 1.86 8.21
N HIS A 112 -7.24 0.81 8.68
CA HIS A 112 -6.81 -0.28 7.81
C HIS A 112 -8.03 -1.02 7.25
N ALA A 113 -8.99 -1.44 8.08
CA ALA A 113 -10.21 -2.09 7.61
C ALA A 113 -10.99 -1.25 6.59
N PHE A 114 -11.17 0.06 6.87
CA PHE A 114 -11.85 0.98 5.96
C PHE A 114 -11.13 1.07 4.61
N LEU A 115 -9.80 1.23 4.62
CA LEU A 115 -9.00 1.33 3.39
C LEU A 115 -9.05 0.02 2.60
N ALA A 116 -8.92 -1.13 3.27
CA ALA A 116 -8.97 -2.44 2.63
C ALA A 116 -10.32 -2.68 1.95
N ASN A 117 -11.44 -2.43 2.64
CA ASN A 117 -12.78 -2.52 2.05
C ASN A 117 -12.99 -1.50 0.92
N THR A 118 -12.43 -0.30 1.03
CA THR A 118 -12.51 0.72 -0.03
C THR A 118 -11.72 0.30 -1.27
N PHE A 119 -10.48 -0.17 -1.13
CA PHE A 119 -9.70 -0.67 -2.25
C PHE A 119 -10.34 -1.90 -2.89
N ASN A 120 -10.81 -2.89 -2.10
CA ASN A 120 -11.50 -4.06 -2.64
C ASN A 120 -12.73 -3.67 -3.46
N ARG A 121 -13.54 -2.69 -3.00
CA ARG A 121 -14.66 -2.14 -3.77
C ARG A 121 -14.20 -1.49 -5.07
N GLN A 122 -13.18 -0.63 -5.03
CA GLN A 122 -12.66 0.06 -6.23
C GLN A 122 -12.06 -0.89 -7.27
N LEU A 123 -11.40 -1.95 -6.81
CA LEU A 123 -10.76 -2.98 -7.65
C LEU A 123 -11.75 -3.85 -8.43
N LEU A 124 -13.04 -3.85 -8.04
CA LEU A 124 -14.11 -4.44 -8.84
C LEU A 124 -14.46 -3.62 -10.08
N MET A 125 -14.08 -2.34 -10.11
CA MET A 125 -14.52 -1.39 -11.12
C MET A 125 -13.37 -0.88 -11.99
N SER A 126 -12.17 -0.71 -11.44
CA SER A 126 -10.98 -0.32 -12.19
C SER A 126 -9.71 -0.92 -11.58
N THR A 127 -8.73 -1.24 -12.43
CA THR A 127 -7.39 -1.66 -12.01
C THR A 127 -6.38 -0.52 -11.98
N ASP A 128 -6.71 0.63 -12.58
CA ASP A 128 -5.94 1.88 -12.50
C ASP A 128 -6.91 3.06 -12.31
N ALA A 129 -6.83 3.77 -11.18
CA ALA A 129 -7.66 4.94 -10.90
C ALA A 129 -7.08 5.77 -9.74
N SER A 130 -7.15 7.10 -9.84
CA SER A 130 -6.92 8.00 -8.70
C SER A 130 -8.10 7.97 -7.74
N ILE A 131 -7.82 7.98 -6.44
CA ILE A 131 -8.84 8.03 -5.39
C ILE A 131 -8.64 9.33 -4.58
N ALA A 132 -9.72 10.06 -4.34
CA ALA A 132 -9.72 11.14 -3.38
C ALA A 132 -10.37 10.60 -2.09
N LEU A 133 -9.58 10.10 -1.13
CA LEU A 133 -10.14 9.45 0.07
C LEU A 133 -11.13 10.33 0.84
N HIS A 134 -10.95 11.66 0.77
CA HIS A 134 -11.79 12.65 1.43
C HIS A 134 -13.11 12.95 0.70
N ASP A 135 -13.26 12.48 -0.54
CA ASP A 135 -14.48 12.67 -1.31
C ASP A 135 -15.61 11.78 -0.74
N PRO A 136 -16.80 12.36 -0.44
CA PRO A 136 -18.01 11.65 -0.04
C PRO A 136 -18.31 10.35 -0.83
N ALA A 137 -17.96 10.31 -2.12
CA ALA A 137 -18.17 9.16 -3.00
C ALA A 137 -17.41 7.89 -2.59
N PHE A 138 -16.38 8.01 -1.75
CA PHE A 138 -15.61 6.87 -1.22
C PHE A 138 -15.93 6.55 0.26
N GLY A 139 -16.90 7.24 0.85
CA GLY A 139 -17.39 6.93 2.20
C GLY A 139 -18.00 5.53 2.29
N ASP A 140 -17.99 4.96 3.50
CA ASP A 140 -18.76 3.76 3.81
C ASP A 140 -20.01 4.17 4.61
N PRO A 141 -21.21 4.04 4.04
CA PRO A 141 -22.42 4.48 4.73
C PRO A 141 -22.97 3.46 5.72
N LEU A 142 -22.43 2.24 5.74
CA LEU A 142 -22.97 1.10 6.50
C LEU A 142 -22.19 0.82 7.77
N GLN A 143 -20.94 1.28 7.86
CA GLN A 143 -20.04 0.93 8.95
C GLN A 143 -19.24 2.14 9.44
N SER A 144 -19.20 2.32 10.77
CA SER A 144 -18.56 3.47 11.42
C SER A 144 -17.09 3.24 11.77
N TYR A 145 -16.63 1.99 11.71
CA TYR A 145 -15.23 1.59 11.98
C TYR A 145 -14.71 2.02 13.36
N ASN A 146 -15.60 2.23 14.33
CA ASN A 146 -15.33 2.52 15.74
C ASN A 146 -15.41 1.27 16.64
N THR A 147 -15.52 0.07 16.06
CA THR A 147 -15.68 -1.17 16.82
C THR A 147 -14.34 -1.84 17.10
N SER A 148 -14.33 -2.67 18.16
CA SER A 148 -13.15 -3.47 18.55
C SER A 148 -12.82 -4.61 17.58
N ALA A 149 -13.72 -4.92 16.66
CA ALA A 149 -13.50 -5.87 15.58
C ALA A 149 -14.19 -5.37 14.32
N THR A 150 -13.46 -5.38 13.22
CA THR A 150 -13.97 -5.16 11.87
C THR A 150 -13.33 -6.21 10.96
N THR A 151 -14.09 -6.69 9.99
CA THR A 151 -13.59 -7.66 9.02
C THR A 151 -13.56 -7.03 7.65
N VAL A 152 -12.55 -7.43 6.87
CA VAL A 152 -12.47 -7.10 5.46
C VAL A 152 -13.13 -8.25 4.70
N ALA A 153 -14.01 -7.95 3.76
CA ALA A 153 -14.75 -8.95 2.99
C ALA A 153 -14.61 -8.74 1.49
N TRP A 154 -14.52 -9.83 0.73
CA TRP A 154 -14.48 -9.82 -0.73
C TRP A 154 -14.99 -11.16 -1.30
N TYR A 155 -15.33 -11.18 -2.58
CA TYR A 155 -15.70 -12.41 -3.28
C TYR A 155 -14.46 -13.10 -3.86
N PRO A 156 -14.27 -14.42 -3.66
CA PRO A 156 -13.09 -15.14 -4.15
C PRO A 156 -12.87 -15.12 -5.68
N SER A 157 -13.94 -14.93 -6.46
CA SER A 157 -13.87 -14.84 -7.93
C SER A 157 -13.02 -13.66 -8.44
N VAL A 158 -12.75 -12.65 -7.62
CA VAL A 158 -11.95 -11.47 -7.98
C VAL A 158 -10.57 -11.88 -8.49
N ALA A 159 -9.99 -12.95 -7.93
CA ALA A 159 -8.74 -13.52 -8.41
C ALA A 159 -8.83 -13.96 -9.88
N ARG A 160 -9.88 -14.72 -10.23
CA ARG A 160 -10.11 -15.21 -11.59
C ARG A 160 -10.45 -14.10 -12.57
N ARG A 161 -11.19 -13.08 -12.12
CA ARG A 161 -11.47 -11.91 -12.95
C ARG A 161 -10.18 -11.19 -13.39
N TYR A 162 -9.15 -11.16 -12.56
CA TYR A 162 -7.84 -10.66 -12.97
C TYR A 162 -7.08 -11.68 -13.82
N LEU A 163 -7.08 -12.96 -13.41
CA LEU A 163 -6.39 -14.04 -14.12
C LEU A 163 -6.81 -14.15 -15.59
N PHE A 164 -8.11 -13.99 -15.87
CA PHE A 164 -8.68 -14.08 -17.21
C PHE A 164 -8.90 -12.72 -17.88
N ASN A 165 -8.24 -11.66 -17.41
CA ASN A 165 -8.31 -10.35 -18.04
C ASN A 165 -7.44 -10.31 -19.32
N ALA A 166 -8.07 -10.01 -20.46
CA ALA A 166 -7.38 -9.88 -21.75
C ALA A 166 -6.42 -8.67 -21.82
N SER A 167 -6.54 -7.72 -20.88
CA SER A 167 -5.74 -6.47 -20.89
C SER A 167 -4.42 -6.59 -20.12
N THR A 168 -4.10 -7.75 -19.55
CA THR A 168 -2.85 -7.92 -18.78
C THR A 168 -1.63 -7.80 -19.70
N PRO A 169 -0.59 -7.05 -19.33
CA PRO A 169 0.63 -6.93 -20.14
C PRO A 169 1.31 -8.30 -20.36
N LEU A 170 1.68 -8.60 -21.61
CA LEU A 170 2.40 -9.83 -21.97
C LEU A 170 3.71 -10.02 -21.18
N HIS A 171 4.36 -8.92 -20.77
CA HIS A 171 5.56 -8.96 -19.94
C HIS A 171 5.33 -9.67 -18.60
N GLU A 172 4.20 -9.42 -17.93
CA GLU A 172 3.86 -10.09 -16.66
C GLU A 172 3.59 -11.59 -16.87
N LEU A 173 2.95 -11.94 -17.99
CA LEU A 173 2.62 -13.32 -18.35
C LEU A 173 3.87 -14.15 -18.71
N VAL A 174 4.79 -13.60 -19.52
CA VAL A 174 6.07 -14.25 -19.84
C VAL A 174 6.93 -14.40 -18.58
N ALA A 175 6.96 -13.38 -17.72
CA ALA A 175 7.64 -13.49 -16.42
C ALA A 175 7.02 -14.59 -15.54
N GLY A 176 5.69 -14.69 -15.51
CA GLY A 176 4.96 -15.77 -14.84
C GLY A 176 5.32 -17.17 -15.36
N LEU A 177 5.36 -17.36 -16.69
CA LEU A 177 5.75 -18.63 -17.29
C LEU A 177 7.19 -19.03 -16.96
N ARG A 178 8.11 -18.07 -16.81
CA ARG A 178 9.50 -18.33 -16.40
C ARG A 178 9.63 -18.62 -14.90
N ALA A 179 8.68 -18.14 -14.09
CA ALA A 179 8.62 -18.42 -12.66
C ALA A 179 7.91 -19.74 -12.34
N LEU A 180 7.05 -20.23 -13.25
CA LEU A 180 6.32 -21.50 -13.16
C LEU A 180 7.25 -22.67 -12.82
N HIS A 181 6.86 -23.47 -11.83
CA HIS A 181 7.57 -24.70 -11.54
C HIS A 181 7.46 -25.66 -12.73
N PRO A 182 8.57 -26.19 -13.29
CA PRO A 182 8.51 -26.94 -14.56
C PRO A 182 7.51 -28.12 -14.56
N CYS A 183 7.41 -28.87 -13.46
CA CYS A 183 6.46 -29.97 -13.35
C CYS A 183 4.98 -29.54 -13.30
N GLN A 184 4.69 -28.26 -13.06
CA GLN A 184 3.33 -27.70 -13.05
C GLN A 184 2.86 -27.25 -14.44
N LEU A 185 3.74 -27.19 -15.45
CA LEU A 185 3.37 -26.70 -16.78
C LEU A 185 2.19 -27.45 -17.41
N PRO A 186 2.14 -28.80 -17.44
CA PRO A 186 0.99 -29.50 -17.99
C PRO A 186 -0.31 -29.33 -17.19
N TRP A 187 -0.21 -28.87 -15.94
CA TRP A 187 -1.38 -28.57 -15.10
C TRP A 187 -1.98 -27.20 -15.39
N MET A 188 -1.28 -26.32 -16.10
CA MET A 188 -1.82 -25.04 -16.54
C MET A 188 -3.04 -25.29 -17.45
N PHE A 189 -4.20 -24.76 -17.05
CA PHE A 189 -5.46 -25.18 -17.62
C PHE A 189 -5.76 -24.48 -18.96
N THR A 190 -5.25 -25.06 -20.03
CA THR A 190 -5.55 -24.68 -21.41
C THR A 190 -5.59 -25.91 -22.29
N GLN A 191 -6.41 -25.86 -23.33
CA GLN A 191 -6.48 -26.89 -24.36
C GLN A 191 -5.80 -26.35 -25.61
N TYR A 192 -4.64 -26.94 -25.92
CA TYR A 192 -3.78 -26.49 -27.01
C TYR A 192 -4.44 -26.73 -28.37
N CYS A 193 -4.25 -25.78 -29.26
CA CYS A 193 -4.69 -25.83 -30.66
C CYS A 193 -3.51 -26.19 -31.57
N TRP A 194 -2.32 -25.70 -31.24
CA TRP A 194 -1.08 -25.93 -31.97
C TRP A 194 0.08 -26.22 -31.03
N LEU A 195 1.05 -26.96 -31.53
CA LEU A 195 2.32 -27.15 -30.84
C LEU A 195 3.20 -25.91 -30.98
N ASP A 196 3.28 -25.33 -32.18
CA ASP A 196 4.23 -24.31 -32.59
C ASP A 196 3.56 -23.01 -33.05
N LEU A 197 4.29 -21.90 -32.97
CA LEU A 197 3.78 -20.58 -33.39
C LEU A 197 3.54 -20.47 -34.90
N ASP A 198 4.25 -21.27 -35.72
CA ASP A 198 4.06 -21.32 -37.17
C ASP A 198 2.81 -22.15 -37.56
N GLN A 199 2.06 -22.66 -36.58
CA GLN A 199 0.84 -23.47 -36.77
C GLN A 199 1.05 -24.73 -37.62
N LYS A 200 2.27 -25.26 -37.67
CA LYS A 200 2.62 -26.41 -38.49
C LYS A 200 2.06 -27.72 -37.94
N TRP A 201 2.03 -27.87 -36.62
CA TRP A 201 1.54 -29.07 -35.95
C TRP A 201 0.27 -28.77 -35.15
N GLU A 202 -0.85 -29.31 -35.64
CA GLU A 202 -2.16 -29.20 -35.01
C GLU A 202 -2.28 -30.17 -33.81
N MET A 203 -3.01 -29.76 -32.76
CA MET A 203 -3.18 -30.53 -31.51
C MET A 203 -4.65 -30.70 -31.08
N ALA A 204 -5.63 -30.07 -31.72
CA ALA A 204 -7.02 -30.21 -31.29
C ALA A 204 -7.51 -31.66 -31.45
N SER A 205 -8.27 -32.14 -30.47
CA SER A 205 -8.81 -33.50 -30.43
C SER A 205 -9.86 -33.79 -31.51
N THR A 206 -10.55 -32.76 -32.02
CA THR A 206 -11.54 -32.87 -33.09
C THR A 206 -11.24 -31.88 -34.22
N SER A 207 -11.68 -32.22 -35.44
CA SER A 207 -11.52 -31.33 -36.60
C SER A 207 -12.30 -30.02 -36.45
N GLN A 208 -13.52 -30.09 -35.90
CA GLN A 208 -14.36 -28.90 -35.69
C GLN A 208 -13.74 -27.95 -34.65
N ARG A 209 -13.14 -28.49 -33.58
CA ARG A 209 -12.36 -27.68 -32.65
C ARG A 209 -11.14 -27.03 -33.31
N GLN A 210 -10.42 -27.74 -34.18
CA GLN A 210 -9.28 -27.15 -34.90
C GLN A 210 -9.72 -25.96 -35.78
N VAL A 211 -10.86 -26.08 -36.45
CA VAL A 211 -11.46 -24.96 -37.22
C VAL A 211 -11.83 -23.80 -36.30
N ARG A 212 -12.44 -24.07 -35.15
CA ARG A 212 -12.77 -23.04 -34.14
C ARG A 212 -11.52 -22.34 -33.60
N CYS A 213 -10.45 -23.10 -33.33
CA CYS A 213 -9.15 -22.55 -32.94
C CYS A 213 -8.62 -21.57 -33.99
N ALA A 214 -8.60 -21.97 -35.26
CA ALA A 214 -8.14 -21.12 -36.36
C ALA A 214 -8.98 -19.83 -36.50
N ALA A 215 -10.28 -19.90 -36.21
CA ALA A 215 -11.16 -18.74 -36.32
C ALA A 215 -11.04 -17.75 -35.14
N LEU A 216 -10.86 -18.25 -33.90
CA LEU A 216 -11.07 -17.44 -32.68
C LEU A 216 -9.84 -17.31 -31.78
N SER A 217 -8.81 -18.13 -31.97
CA SER A 217 -7.76 -18.34 -30.96
C SER A 217 -6.34 -18.03 -31.44
N GLN A 218 -6.16 -17.56 -32.68
CA GLN A 218 -4.82 -17.31 -33.25
C GLN A 218 -4.01 -16.28 -32.45
N HIS A 219 -4.68 -15.26 -31.87
CA HIS A 219 -4.03 -14.20 -31.10
C HIS A 219 -3.73 -14.57 -29.64
N ASN A 220 -4.20 -15.73 -29.17
CA ASN A 220 -4.05 -16.17 -27.78
C ASN A 220 -2.85 -17.12 -27.63
N GLY A 221 -1.76 -16.62 -27.05
CA GLY A 221 -0.54 -17.38 -26.80
C GLY A 221 -0.73 -18.65 -25.96
N ALA A 222 -1.78 -18.71 -25.12
CA ALA A 222 -2.09 -19.89 -24.31
C ALA A 222 -2.64 -21.08 -25.13
N ARG A 223 -2.89 -20.89 -26.42
CA ARG A 223 -3.36 -21.95 -27.34
C ARG A 223 -2.22 -22.61 -28.11
N TYR A 224 -0.99 -22.16 -27.89
CA TYR A 224 0.23 -22.67 -28.49
C TYR A 224 1.10 -23.28 -27.39
N LEU A 225 1.47 -24.56 -27.51
CA LEU A 225 2.30 -25.20 -26.47
C LEU A 225 3.74 -24.64 -26.46
N GLU A 226 4.24 -24.19 -27.61
CA GLU A 226 5.56 -23.56 -27.77
C GLU A 226 5.75 -22.38 -26.81
N THR A 227 4.76 -21.50 -26.65
CA THR A 227 4.89 -20.32 -25.77
C THR A 227 5.24 -20.72 -24.33
N SER A 228 4.69 -21.82 -23.86
CA SER A 228 4.95 -22.35 -22.51
C SER A 228 6.28 -23.08 -22.45
N LEU A 229 6.57 -23.95 -23.43
CA LEU A 229 7.81 -24.72 -23.47
C LEU A 229 9.06 -23.84 -23.63
N ARG A 230 8.99 -22.76 -24.44
CA ARG A 230 10.08 -21.79 -24.61
C ARG A 230 10.46 -21.07 -23.31
N ASN A 231 9.55 -21.02 -22.34
CA ASN A 231 9.74 -20.32 -21.07
C ASN A 231 9.99 -21.27 -19.89
N VAL A 232 10.19 -22.57 -20.15
CA VAL A 232 10.60 -23.53 -19.12
C VAL A 232 11.98 -23.15 -18.58
N ARG A 233 12.04 -22.85 -17.28
CA ARG A 233 13.29 -22.44 -16.60
C ARG A 233 14.33 -23.56 -16.51
N ASP A 234 13.87 -24.80 -16.30
CA ASP A 234 14.74 -25.97 -16.13
C ASP A 234 14.17 -27.19 -16.86
N TRP A 235 14.76 -27.45 -18.03
CA TRP A 235 14.39 -28.60 -18.87
C TRP A 235 14.76 -29.94 -18.27
N THR A 236 15.78 -30.01 -17.41
CA THR A 236 16.18 -31.27 -16.76
C THR A 236 15.13 -31.70 -15.74
N LEU A 237 14.67 -30.77 -14.91
CA LEU A 237 13.58 -31.00 -13.98
C LEU A 237 12.28 -31.30 -14.73
N TRP A 238 11.96 -30.55 -15.78
CA TRP A 238 10.78 -30.82 -16.60
C TRP A 238 10.78 -32.24 -17.20
N ARG A 239 11.92 -32.68 -17.77
CA ARG A 239 12.10 -34.03 -18.32
C ARG A 239 11.90 -35.12 -17.26
N SER A 240 12.32 -34.88 -16.02
CA SER A 240 12.14 -35.86 -14.93
C SER A 240 10.67 -36.13 -14.60
N CYS A 241 9.80 -35.14 -14.79
CA CYS A 241 8.37 -35.25 -14.52
C CYS A 241 7.55 -35.70 -15.74
N TRP A 242 7.88 -35.20 -16.94
CA TRP A 242 7.02 -35.33 -18.13
C TRP A 242 7.74 -35.82 -19.39
N GLY A 243 9.05 -36.07 -19.34
CA GLY A 243 9.88 -36.38 -20.50
C GLY A 243 9.37 -37.58 -21.30
N THR A 244 9.16 -38.72 -20.64
CA THR A 244 8.65 -39.95 -21.29
C THR A 244 7.29 -39.72 -21.94
N SER A 245 6.35 -39.10 -21.23
CA SER A 245 5.00 -38.84 -21.76
C SER A 245 5.03 -37.85 -22.92
N PHE A 246 5.89 -36.83 -22.86
CA PHE A 246 6.08 -35.89 -23.95
C PHE A 246 6.72 -36.54 -25.17
N ASP A 247 7.72 -37.40 -24.98
CA ASP A 247 8.37 -38.10 -26.07
C ASP A 247 7.38 -39.01 -26.79
N ILE A 248 6.55 -39.75 -26.05
CA ILE A 248 5.47 -40.58 -26.61
C ILE A 248 4.45 -39.72 -27.37
N GLY A 249 3.92 -38.67 -26.74
CA GLY A 249 2.82 -37.90 -27.32
C GLY A 249 3.24 -36.91 -28.41
N ILE A 250 4.51 -36.48 -28.46
CA ILE A 250 4.97 -35.37 -29.32
C ILE A 250 6.39 -35.64 -29.86
N GLY A 251 7.34 -35.91 -28.98
CA GLY A 251 8.78 -35.91 -29.30
C GLY A 251 9.18 -36.91 -30.38
N ASN A 252 8.64 -38.13 -30.34
CA ASN A 252 8.97 -39.19 -31.29
C ASN A 252 8.57 -38.85 -32.74
N ASP A 253 7.40 -38.26 -32.94
CA ASP A 253 6.95 -37.82 -34.26
C ASP A 253 7.79 -36.65 -34.79
N LEU A 254 8.13 -35.70 -33.92
CA LEU A 254 9.01 -34.60 -34.29
C LEU A 254 10.41 -35.09 -34.65
N ALA A 255 10.92 -36.09 -33.93
CA ALA A 255 12.22 -36.68 -34.16
C ALA A 255 12.35 -37.37 -35.53
N ALA A 256 11.22 -37.76 -36.16
CA ALA A 256 11.21 -38.34 -37.49
C ALA A 256 11.61 -37.34 -38.60
N SER A 257 11.42 -36.03 -38.39
CA SER A 257 11.70 -34.99 -39.40
C SER A 257 12.86 -34.07 -39.02
N VAL A 258 13.58 -33.53 -40.01
CA VAL A 258 14.66 -32.53 -39.77
C VAL A 258 14.11 -31.29 -39.08
N VAL A 259 12.95 -30.80 -39.54
CA VAL A 259 12.32 -29.58 -39.01
C VAL A 259 11.86 -29.79 -37.56
N GLY A 260 11.31 -30.97 -37.23
CA GLY A 260 10.92 -31.29 -35.85
C GLY A 260 12.11 -31.40 -34.89
N ARG A 261 13.21 -32.03 -35.31
CA ARG A 261 14.46 -32.07 -34.53
C ARG A 261 15.02 -30.66 -34.26
N GLN A 262 15.00 -29.79 -35.27
CA GLN A 262 15.42 -28.39 -35.12
C GLN A 262 14.50 -27.61 -34.17
N TRP A 263 13.18 -27.82 -34.24
CA TRP A 263 12.23 -27.18 -33.31
C TRP A 263 12.47 -27.64 -31.86
N LEU A 264 12.66 -28.95 -31.62
CA LEU A 264 12.97 -29.49 -30.29
C LEU A 264 14.26 -28.90 -29.69
N GLN A 265 15.29 -28.70 -30.52
CA GLN A 265 16.52 -28.04 -30.08
C GLN A 265 16.30 -26.54 -29.79
N ARG A 266 15.58 -25.83 -30.67
CA ARG A 266 15.33 -24.39 -30.51
C ARG A 266 14.50 -24.07 -29.27
N VAL A 267 13.44 -24.83 -28.99
CA VAL A 267 12.57 -24.59 -27.84
C VAL A 267 13.30 -24.82 -26.51
N GLN A 268 14.25 -25.75 -26.48
CA GLN A 268 15.06 -26.07 -25.29
C GLN A 268 16.21 -25.10 -25.06
N ALA A 269 16.74 -24.51 -26.12
CA ALA A 269 17.90 -23.61 -26.08
C ALA A 269 17.51 -22.11 -26.03
N ASN A 270 16.25 -21.78 -25.70
CA ASN A 270 15.81 -20.39 -25.65
C ASN A 270 16.49 -19.63 -24.50
N THR A 271 17.24 -18.56 -24.82
CA THR A 271 17.91 -17.69 -23.84
C THR A 271 17.47 -16.23 -23.94
N LEU A 272 16.38 -15.95 -24.67
CA LEU A 272 15.88 -14.58 -24.84
C LEU A 272 15.52 -13.95 -23.49
N SER A 273 15.73 -12.64 -23.36
CA SER A 273 15.18 -11.86 -22.25
C SER A 273 13.63 -11.84 -22.29
N VAL A 274 12.98 -11.40 -21.21
CA VAL A 274 11.50 -11.31 -21.17
C VAL A 274 11.00 -10.36 -22.26
N SER A 275 11.66 -9.21 -22.43
CA SER A 275 11.29 -8.23 -23.46
C SER A 275 11.45 -8.75 -24.89
N GLU A 276 12.52 -9.50 -25.16
CA GLU A 276 12.74 -10.12 -26.47
C GLU A 276 11.75 -11.24 -26.77
N GLU A 277 11.39 -12.06 -25.76
CA GLU A 277 10.38 -13.10 -25.91
C GLU A 277 8.99 -12.50 -26.16
N VAL A 278 8.65 -11.39 -25.48
CA VAL A 278 7.41 -10.64 -25.78
C VAL A 278 7.45 -10.09 -27.21
N ALA A 279 8.57 -9.52 -27.66
CA ALA A 279 8.70 -9.06 -29.05
C ALA A 279 8.56 -10.22 -30.06
N TYR A 280 9.09 -11.40 -29.72
CA TYR A 280 8.92 -12.61 -30.52
C TYR A 280 7.45 -13.02 -30.62
N TRP A 281 6.70 -13.00 -29.51
CA TRP A 281 5.26 -13.30 -29.49
C TRP A 281 4.45 -12.31 -30.34
N VAL A 282 4.70 -11.01 -30.16
CA VAL A 282 4.02 -9.94 -30.91
C VAL A 282 4.30 -10.06 -32.41
N ASN A 283 5.53 -10.41 -32.80
CA ASN A 283 5.88 -10.66 -34.21
C ASN A 283 5.13 -11.86 -34.82
N HIS A 284 4.63 -12.80 -34.00
CA HIS A 284 3.77 -13.91 -34.41
C HIS A 284 2.27 -13.60 -34.22
N GLY A 285 1.91 -12.32 -34.01
CA GLY A 285 0.51 -11.89 -33.93
C GLY A 285 -0.19 -12.24 -32.62
N LEU A 286 0.56 -12.61 -31.58
CA LEU A 286 0.02 -12.87 -30.25
C LEU A 286 -0.16 -11.54 -29.48
N SER A 287 -1.37 -11.31 -28.99
CA SER A 287 -1.71 -10.10 -28.22
C SER A 287 -2.17 -10.40 -26.80
N VAL A 288 -2.63 -11.62 -26.53
CA VAL A 288 -3.15 -12.03 -25.22
C VAL A 288 -2.65 -13.42 -24.83
N PHE A 289 -2.71 -13.75 -23.54
CA PHE A 289 -2.47 -15.10 -23.02
C PHE A 289 -3.58 -15.43 -22.01
N LEU A 290 -4.62 -16.11 -22.49
CA LEU A 290 -5.83 -16.41 -21.71
C LEU A 290 -6.00 -17.91 -21.53
N LEU A 291 -5.95 -18.33 -20.28
CA LEU A 291 -6.25 -19.69 -19.84
C LEU A 291 -7.77 -19.92 -19.80
N GLN A 292 -8.17 -21.17 -19.58
CA GLN A 292 -9.58 -21.55 -19.53
C GLN A 292 -10.13 -21.52 -18.11
N TRP A 293 -11.43 -21.25 -17.99
CA TRP A 293 -12.14 -21.38 -16.72
C TRP A 293 -12.20 -22.86 -16.32
N GLN A 294 -12.13 -23.13 -15.02
CA GLN A 294 -12.21 -24.47 -14.45
C GLN A 294 -12.71 -24.38 -13.00
N ASN A 295 -13.14 -25.51 -12.46
CA ASN A 295 -13.54 -25.60 -11.05
C ASN A 295 -12.75 -26.57 -10.18
N PHE A 296 -11.73 -27.30 -10.68
CA PHE A 296 -10.87 -28.17 -9.87
C PHE A 296 -9.74 -27.44 -9.12
N LYS A 297 -9.54 -26.13 -9.34
CA LYS A 297 -8.64 -25.27 -8.57
C LYS A 297 -9.39 -24.08 -8.00
N ASP A 298 -9.24 -23.88 -6.70
CA ASP A 298 -9.48 -22.61 -6.04
C ASP A 298 -8.30 -21.68 -6.31
N THR A 299 -8.53 -20.63 -7.11
CA THR A 299 -7.51 -19.63 -7.39
C THR A 299 -7.20 -18.80 -6.13
N GLY A 300 -5.96 -18.84 -5.69
CA GLY A 300 -5.48 -18.04 -4.56
C GLY A 300 -5.29 -16.56 -4.91
N LEU A 301 -5.39 -15.70 -3.90
CA LEU A 301 -5.16 -14.26 -4.01
C LEU A 301 -4.47 -13.77 -2.75
N SER A 302 -3.32 -13.11 -2.89
CA SER A 302 -2.70 -12.31 -1.85
C SER A 302 -2.56 -10.91 -2.39
N ASP A 303 -3.40 -9.98 -1.93
CA ASP A 303 -3.41 -8.59 -2.40
C ASP A 303 -3.11 -7.64 -1.24
N ALA A 304 -2.30 -6.62 -1.51
CA ALA A 304 -1.84 -5.67 -0.52
C ALA A 304 -1.96 -4.22 -0.99
N MET A 305 -2.09 -3.32 -0.02
CA MET A 305 -1.89 -1.88 -0.19
C MET A 305 -0.50 -1.47 0.31
N VAL A 306 0.03 -0.40 -0.27
CA VAL A 306 1.33 0.19 0.06
C VAL A 306 1.12 1.57 0.65
N ILE A 307 1.62 1.80 1.85
CA ILE A 307 1.64 3.11 2.50
C ILE A 307 3.08 3.64 2.46
N SER A 308 3.26 4.80 1.83
CA SER A 308 4.54 5.48 1.71
C SER A 308 4.58 6.73 2.59
N THR A 309 5.70 6.95 3.27
CA THR A 309 5.93 8.12 4.13
C THR A 309 6.55 9.29 3.35
N PRO A 310 6.61 10.51 3.92
CA PRO A 310 7.32 11.62 3.27
C PRO A 310 8.80 11.32 3.04
N PHE A 311 9.38 10.35 3.75
CA PHE A 311 10.78 9.96 3.62
C PHE A 311 11.04 8.94 2.50
N GLY A 312 10.02 8.55 1.73
CA GLY A 312 10.14 7.53 0.69
C GLY A 312 10.23 6.10 1.24
N LEU A 313 9.91 5.89 2.52
CA LEU A 313 9.80 4.55 3.10
C LEU A 313 8.41 3.99 2.77
N SER A 314 8.34 2.75 2.32
CA SER A 314 7.08 2.10 1.94
C SER A 314 6.85 0.82 2.75
N TYR A 315 5.61 0.63 3.17
CA TYR A 315 5.17 -0.52 3.97
C TYR A 315 3.93 -1.16 3.36
N THR A 316 3.82 -2.48 3.47
CA THR A 316 2.75 -3.26 2.84
C THR A 316 1.78 -3.79 3.88
N LEU A 317 0.48 -3.62 3.64
CA LEU A 317 -0.60 -4.16 4.47
C LEU A 317 -1.58 -4.98 3.61
N PRO A 318 -2.05 -6.14 4.10
CA PRO A 318 -2.97 -6.99 3.32
C PRO A 318 -4.34 -6.33 3.18
N ILE A 319 -4.95 -6.48 2.01
CA ILE A 319 -6.34 -6.08 1.73
C ILE A 319 -7.22 -7.27 1.34
N SER A 320 -6.65 -8.36 0.85
CA SER A 320 -7.34 -9.65 0.70
C SER A 320 -6.33 -10.79 0.72
N GLU A 321 -6.71 -11.94 1.30
CA GLU A 321 -5.84 -13.11 1.38
C GLU A 321 -6.66 -14.41 1.34
N ARG A 322 -6.40 -15.25 0.34
CA ARG A 322 -6.94 -16.60 0.19
C ARG A 322 -5.88 -17.49 -0.45
N ARG A 323 -5.61 -18.65 0.14
CA ARG A 323 -4.66 -19.62 -0.44
C ARG A 323 -5.28 -20.35 -1.63
N GLY A 324 -4.47 -20.66 -2.62
CA GLY A 324 -4.87 -21.52 -3.72
C GLY A 324 -4.92 -22.99 -3.29
N ALA A 325 -5.84 -23.77 -3.86
CA ALA A 325 -5.97 -25.20 -3.59
C ALA A 325 -6.41 -25.95 -4.85
N VAL A 326 -6.02 -27.21 -4.96
CA VAL A 326 -6.45 -28.12 -6.04
C VAL A 326 -7.31 -29.21 -5.42
N HIS A 327 -8.43 -29.52 -6.04
CA HIS A 327 -9.36 -30.55 -5.62
C HIS A 327 -9.88 -31.32 -6.84
N LEU A 328 -9.71 -32.64 -6.83
CA LEU A 328 -10.06 -33.50 -7.98
C LEU A 328 -11.32 -34.33 -7.72
N ASP A 329 -11.73 -34.46 -6.45
CA ASP A 329 -12.79 -35.38 -6.02
C ASP A 329 -14.21 -34.88 -6.30
N TYR A 330 -14.39 -33.56 -6.48
CA TYR A 330 -15.73 -32.95 -6.62
C TYR A 330 -15.84 -31.90 -7.72
N GLN A 331 -14.87 -31.87 -8.63
CA GLN A 331 -14.89 -31.00 -9.81
C GLN A 331 -15.81 -31.55 -10.92
N THR A 332 -16.34 -30.65 -11.74
CA THR A 332 -17.21 -31.01 -12.88
C THR A 332 -16.64 -30.57 -14.24
N SER A 333 -15.68 -29.65 -14.24
CA SER A 333 -15.07 -29.08 -15.45
C SER A 333 -14.25 -30.07 -16.29
N HIS A 334 -13.74 -31.17 -15.72
CA HIS A 334 -13.00 -32.21 -16.47
C HIS A 334 -13.86 -32.93 -17.51
N ARG A 335 -15.20 -32.90 -17.37
CA ARG A 335 -16.11 -33.40 -18.41
C ARG A 335 -15.97 -32.60 -19.71
N MET A 336 -15.62 -31.31 -19.60
CA MET A 336 -15.40 -30.42 -20.75
C MET A 336 -14.00 -30.58 -21.30
N TYR A 337 -13.00 -30.55 -20.42
CA TYR A 337 -11.60 -30.84 -20.71
C TYR A 337 -10.84 -31.05 -19.39
N TRP A 338 -9.97 -32.05 -19.32
CA TRP A 338 -9.27 -32.47 -18.08
C TRP A 338 -7.79 -32.04 -17.98
N GLY A 339 -7.31 -31.16 -18.87
CA GLY A 339 -5.94 -30.64 -18.84
C GLY A 339 -4.90 -31.47 -19.63
N LEU A 340 -3.76 -30.85 -19.94
CA LEU A 340 -2.66 -31.47 -20.69
C LEU A 340 -1.95 -32.54 -19.85
N ALA A 341 -1.84 -32.36 -18.54
CA ALA A 341 -1.29 -33.36 -17.63
C ALA A 341 -2.00 -34.72 -17.78
N SER A 342 -3.32 -34.70 -17.89
CA SER A 342 -4.14 -35.89 -18.11
C SER A 342 -3.97 -36.47 -19.52
N ASP A 343 -3.78 -35.63 -20.55
CA ASP A 343 -3.48 -36.09 -21.91
C ASP A 343 -2.12 -36.80 -21.98
N LEU A 344 -1.10 -36.24 -21.32
CA LEU A 344 0.24 -36.83 -21.22
C LEU A 344 0.22 -38.14 -20.43
N TRP A 345 -0.55 -38.19 -19.33
CA TRP A 345 -0.77 -39.43 -18.60
C TRP A 345 -1.41 -40.49 -19.49
N ALA A 346 -2.48 -40.15 -20.22
CA ALA A 346 -3.23 -41.09 -21.03
C ALA A 346 -2.34 -41.74 -22.10
N VAL A 347 -1.60 -40.95 -22.89
CA VAL A 347 -0.72 -41.50 -23.93
C VAL A 347 0.45 -42.31 -23.37
N SER A 348 0.89 -42.04 -22.14
CA SER A 348 1.97 -42.81 -21.51
C SER A 348 1.51 -44.09 -20.81
N ASN A 349 0.21 -44.24 -20.58
CA ASN A 349 -0.35 -45.37 -19.85
C ASN A 349 -0.95 -46.40 -20.83
N ASN A 350 -0.31 -47.58 -20.90
CA ASN A 350 -0.72 -48.69 -21.76
C ASN A 350 -2.12 -49.25 -21.45
N ALA A 351 -2.71 -48.93 -20.30
CA ALA A 351 -4.07 -49.34 -19.95
C ALA A 351 -5.16 -48.50 -20.63
N THR A 352 -4.82 -47.33 -21.19
CA THR A 352 -5.79 -46.47 -21.87
C THR A 352 -5.90 -46.82 -23.35
N SER A 353 -7.02 -46.49 -23.98
CA SER A 353 -7.21 -46.71 -25.43
C SER A 353 -6.27 -45.91 -26.33
N VAL A 354 -5.50 -44.97 -25.78
CA VAL A 354 -4.55 -44.12 -26.53
C VAL A 354 -3.08 -44.30 -26.10
N GLY A 355 -2.78 -45.34 -25.31
CA GLY A 355 -1.42 -45.64 -24.88
C GLY A 355 -0.47 -45.81 -26.06
N GLY A 356 0.67 -45.11 -26.04
CA GLY A 356 1.68 -45.14 -27.10
C GLY A 356 1.37 -44.29 -28.34
N LEU A 357 0.25 -43.55 -28.36
CA LEU A 357 -0.18 -42.73 -29.50
C LEU A 357 0.23 -41.25 -29.38
N SER A 358 0.16 -40.55 -30.51
CA SER A 358 0.56 -39.14 -30.64
C SER A 358 -0.58 -38.18 -30.34
N LEU A 359 -0.27 -37.04 -29.71
CA LEU A 359 -1.17 -35.91 -29.52
C LEU A 359 -1.16 -34.95 -30.72
N LEU A 360 -0.31 -35.17 -31.73
CA LEU A 360 -0.23 -34.35 -32.93
C LEU A 360 -1.19 -34.87 -34.00
N ARG A 361 -2.11 -34.02 -34.46
CA ARG A 361 -3.17 -34.40 -35.40
C ARG A 361 -2.64 -34.82 -36.78
N ASN A 362 -1.50 -34.27 -37.19
CA ASN A 362 -0.84 -34.59 -38.45
C ASN A 362 -0.02 -35.91 -38.39
N SER A 363 0.07 -36.55 -37.23
CA SER A 363 0.77 -37.82 -37.06
C SER A 363 -0.04 -38.99 -37.66
N PRO A 364 0.61 -39.98 -38.29
CA PRO A 364 -0.08 -41.21 -38.73
C PRO A 364 -0.64 -42.02 -37.55
N HIS A 365 -0.18 -41.77 -36.32
CA HIS A 365 -0.61 -42.45 -35.10
C HIS A 365 -1.33 -41.50 -34.13
N PHE A 366 -2.12 -40.57 -34.66
CA PHE A 366 -2.88 -39.63 -33.83
C PHE A 366 -3.86 -40.34 -32.88
N ALA A 367 -3.78 -40.00 -31.59
CA ALA A 367 -4.52 -40.61 -30.49
C ALA A 367 -6.05 -40.59 -30.71
N PHE A 368 -6.58 -39.52 -31.30
CA PHE A 368 -8.02 -39.33 -31.47
C PHE A 368 -8.49 -39.62 -32.92
N ALA A 369 -7.72 -40.38 -33.69
CA ALA A 369 -8.16 -40.85 -35.01
C ALA A 369 -9.23 -41.95 -34.90
N ASN A 370 -9.03 -42.91 -33.98
CA ASN A 370 -9.92 -44.06 -33.76
C ASN A 370 -10.57 -44.09 -32.36
N ALA A 371 -10.13 -43.22 -31.45
CA ALA A 371 -10.69 -43.05 -30.11
C ALA A 371 -11.20 -41.62 -29.92
N THR A 372 -12.00 -41.38 -28.89
CA THR A 372 -12.49 -40.03 -28.56
C THR A 372 -12.01 -39.61 -27.19
N ARG A 373 -11.96 -38.30 -26.93
CA ARG A 373 -11.72 -37.81 -25.56
C ARG A 373 -12.78 -38.34 -24.58
N ALA A 374 -14.03 -38.43 -25.03
CA ALA A 374 -15.12 -38.98 -24.24
C ALA A 374 -14.87 -40.45 -23.83
N SER A 375 -14.29 -41.30 -24.69
CA SER A 375 -13.95 -42.68 -24.32
C SER A 375 -12.96 -42.75 -23.16
N LEU A 376 -11.95 -41.87 -23.16
CA LEU A 376 -10.99 -41.78 -22.05
C LEU A 376 -11.65 -41.31 -20.74
N LEU A 377 -12.63 -40.40 -20.82
CA LEU A 377 -13.38 -39.97 -19.65
C LEU A 377 -14.25 -41.09 -19.06
N PHE A 378 -14.75 -42.03 -19.88
CA PHE A 378 -15.39 -43.25 -19.39
C PHE A 378 -14.39 -44.24 -18.79
N GLU A 379 -13.23 -44.44 -19.42
CA GLU A 379 -12.16 -45.32 -18.91
C GLU A 379 -11.66 -44.88 -17.54
N ASN A 380 -11.53 -43.57 -17.31
CA ASN A 380 -11.11 -43.00 -16.02
C ASN A 380 -12.30 -42.60 -15.12
N LEU A 381 -13.51 -43.09 -15.39
CA LEU A 381 -14.71 -42.91 -14.55
C LEU A 381 -15.14 -41.45 -14.29
N THR A 382 -14.59 -40.47 -15.02
CA THR A 382 -15.05 -39.07 -14.96
C THR A 382 -16.45 -38.92 -15.55
N LEU A 383 -16.76 -39.76 -16.55
CA LEU A 383 -18.10 -39.99 -17.07
C LEU A 383 -18.55 -41.42 -16.76
N SER A 384 -19.83 -41.58 -16.47
CA SER A 384 -20.45 -42.89 -16.25
C SER A 384 -21.21 -43.31 -17.51
N SER A 385 -21.05 -44.57 -17.92
CA SER A 385 -21.81 -45.17 -19.02
C SER A 385 -22.91 -46.09 -18.48
N PRO A 386 -24.16 -46.00 -18.97
CA PRO A 386 -24.64 -45.07 -19.99
C PRO A 386 -24.76 -43.63 -19.46
N LEU A 387 -24.67 -42.64 -20.36
CA LEU A 387 -24.92 -41.24 -20.01
C LEU A 387 -26.38 -41.05 -19.55
N ASN A 388 -26.59 -40.18 -18.56
CA ASN A 388 -27.94 -39.74 -18.23
C ASN A 388 -28.53 -38.91 -19.38
N ALA A 389 -29.86 -38.85 -19.48
CA ALA A 389 -30.55 -38.20 -20.59
C ALA A 389 -30.15 -36.72 -20.78
N GLY A 390 -29.92 -35.97 -19.69
CA GLY A 390 -29.43 -34.60 -19.77
C GLY A 390 -28.01 -34.49 -20.34
N LEU A 391 -27.08 -35.37 -19.94
CA LEU A 391 -25.74 -35.42 -20.50
C LEU A 391 -25.72 -35.91 -21.95
N ALA A 392 -26.65 -36.79 -22.33
CA ALA A 392 -26.83 -37.19 -23.73
C ALA A 392 -27.32 -36.00 -24.59
N LEU A 393 -28.29 -35.23 -24.06
CA LEU A 393 -28.76 -34.00 -24.71
C LEU A 393 -27.63 -32.97 -24.84
N TYR A 394 -26.87 -32.76 -23.77
CA TYR A 394 -25.68 -31.92 -23.79
C TYR A 394 -24.70 -32.33 -24.90
N ASN A 395 -24.34 -33.62 -24.95
CA ASN A 395 -23.39 -34.16 -25.93
C ASN A 395 -23.85 -33.92 -27.38
N SER A 396 -25.15 -34.03 -27.63
CA SER A 396 -25.74 -33.79 -28.94
C SER A 396 -25.87 -32.29 -29.32
N SER A 397 -25.95 -31.39 -28.33
CA SER A 397 -26.22 -29.97 -28.55
C SER A 397 -24.96 -29.10 -28.50
N LEU A 398 -24.06 -29.34 -27.54
CA LEU A 398 -22.84 -28.55 -27.40
C LEU A 398 -21.62 -29.21 -28.02
N GLY A 399 -21.57 -30.53 -28.09
CA GLY A 399 -20.48 -31.27 -28.72
C GLY A 399 -19.86 -32.31 -27.79
N PRO A 400 -18.88 -33.08 -28.31
CA PRO A 400 -18.34 -34.21 -27.59
C PRO A 400 -17.59 -33.77 -26.33
N PHE A 401 -17.80 -34.53 -25.25
CA PHE A 401 -17.04 -34.34 -24.01
C PHE A 401 -15.53 -34.40 -24.25
N GLY A 402 -14.78 -33.56 -23.52
CA GLY A 402 -13.34 -33.44 -23.68
C GLY A 402 -12.88 -32.52 -24.84
N ALA A 403 -13.79 -31.88 -25.58
CA ALA A 403 -13.49 -30.95 -26.68
C ALA A 403 -14.21 -29.59 -26.55
N VAL A 404 -14.66 -29.25 -25.34
CA VAL A 404 -15.42 -28.02 -25.07
C VAL A 404 -14.53 -27.01 -24.37
N ASP A 405 -14.41 -25.82 -24.98
CA ASP A 405 -13.66 -24.71 -24.41
C ASP A 405 -14.52 -23.95 -23.38
N MET A 406 -13.93 -23.61 -22.22
CA MET A 406 -14.58 -22.86 -21.14
C MET A 406 -13.95 -21.47 -21.06
N VAL A 407 -14.58 -20.49 -21.71
CA VAL A 407 -14.05 -19.13 -21.83
C VAL A 407 -14.69 -18.23 -20.78
N PHE A 408 -13.88 -17.67 -19.88
CA PHE A 408 -14.36 -16.69 -18.91
C PHE A 408 -14.78 -15.39 -19.62
N VAL A 409 -15.97 -14.88 -19.28
CA VAL A 409 -16.50 -13.64 -19.84
C VAL A 409 -16.36 -12.52 -18.81
N SER A 410 -15.67 -11.45 -19.18
CA SER A 410 -15.51 -10.27 -18.32
C SER A 410 -16.75 -9.36 -18.36
N CYS A 411 -17.05 -8.69 -17.25
CA CYS A 411 -18.12 -7.69 -17.19
C CYS A 411 -17.86 -6.57 -18.21
N PRO A 412 -18.87 -6.14 -19.01
CA PRO A 412 -18.75 -4.98 -19.88
C PRO A 412 -18.35 -3.71 -19.13
N THR A 413 -17.55 -2.85 -19.75
CA THR A 413 -17.11 -1.58 -19.16
C THR A 413 -18.29 -0.64 -18.87
N SER A 414 -19.34 -0.68 -19.69
CA SER A 414 -20.60 0.06 -19.50
C SER A 414 -21.33 -0.35 -18.21
N LEU A 415 -21.43 -1.66 -17.95
CA LEU A 415 -22.03 -2.19 -16.72
C LEU A 415 -21.22 -1.80 -15.48
N LEU A 416 -19.89 -1.87 -15.55
CA LEU A 416 -19.00 -1.43 -14.46
C LEU A 416 -19.14 0.08 -14.19
N ALA A 417 -19.27 0.89 -15.24
CA ALA A 417 -19.47 2.33 -15.13
C ALA A 417 -20.84 2.67 -14.49
N LEU A 418 -21.91 1.98 -14.89
CA LEU A 418 -23.23 2.11 -14.29
C LEU A 418 -23.21 1.77 -12.78
N TYR A 419 -22.64 0.62 -12.43
CA TYR A 419 -22.57 0.20 -11.04
C TYR A 419 -21.74 1.16 -10.19
N ARG A 420 -20.61 1.65 -10.73
CA ARG A 420 -19.79 2.68 -10.09
C ARG A 420 -20.57 3.95 -9.82
N TYR A 421 -21.31 4.43 -10.82
CA TYR A 421 -22.12 5.64 -10.70
C TYR A 421 -23.15 5.50 -9.58
N VAL A 422 -23.90 4.40 -9.54
CA VAL A 422 -24.92 4.16 -8.50
C VAL A 422 -24.30 4.03 -7.11
N LEU A 423 -23.19 3.30 -6.97
CA LEU A 423 -22.49 3.14 -5.69
C LEU A 423 -21.97 4.48 -5.16
N GLN A 424 -21.33 5.28 -6.01
CA GLN A 424 -20.83 6.61 -5.65
C GLN A 424 -21.98 7.58 -5.35
N ALA A 425 -23.09 7.50 -6.06
CA ALA A 425 -24.28 8.31 -5.78
C ALA A 425 -24.88 7.96 -4.41
N ILE A 426 -25.03 6.67 -4.08
CA ILE A 426 -25.47 6.22 -2.76
C ILE A 426 -24.50 6.74 -1.68
N ALA A 427 -23.19 6.49 -1.83
CA ALA A 427 -22.18 6.91 -0.86
C ALA A 427 -22.18 8.44 -0.63
N THR A 428 -22.30 9.23 -1.71
CA THR A 428 -22.35 10.70 -1.63
C THR A 428 -23.61 11.18 -0.93
N VAL A 429 -24.78 10.70 -1.33
CA VAL A 429 -26.07 11.11 -0.74
C VAL A 429 -26.12 10.75 0.75
N THR A 430 -25.74 9.53 1.10
CA THR A 430 -25.78 9.05 2.49
C THR A 430 -24.69 9.66 3.38
N SER A 431 -23.56 10.11 2.83
CA SER A 431 -22.50 10.77 3.62
C SER A 431 -22.69 12.28 3.80
N THR A 432 -23.48 12.92 2.93
CA THR A 432 -23.78 14.35 3.00
C THR A 432 -25.13 14.65 3.63
N ASN A 433 -26.08 13.70 3.63
CA ASN A 433 -27.42 13.87 4.17
C ASN A 433 -27.78 12.72 5.13
N LEU A 434 -27.78 13.02 6.43
CA LEU A 434 -28.10 12.06 7.49
C LEU A 434 -29.53 11.52 7.42
N GLU A 435 -30.49 12.31 6.92
CA GLU A 435 -31.86 11.83 6.74
C GLU A 435 -31.94 10.81 5.60
N ALA A 436 -31.20 11.05 4.50
CA ALA A 436 -31.09 10.08 3.41
C ALA A 436 -30.37 8.79 3.87
N GLN A 437 -29.35 8.90 4.72
CA GLN A 437 -28.69 7.75 5.35
C GLN A 437 -29.69 6.96 6.21
N ARG A 438 -30.44 7.66 7.07
CA ARG A 438 -31.46 7.04 7.93
C ARG A 438 -32.49 6.29 7.08
N GLN A 439 -33.02 6.93 6.03
CA GLN A 439 -33.96 6.28 5.12
C GLN A 439 -33.37 5.04 4.43
N PHE A 440 -32.12 5.10 3.98
CA PHE A 440 -31.42 3.98 3.35
C PHE A 440 -31.25 2.78 4.29
N LEU A 441 -30.83 3.03 5.54
CA LEU A 441 -30.62 1.99 6.54
C LEU A 441 -31.93 1.34 7.02
N HIS A 442 -33.03 2.09 7.00
CA HIS A 442 -34.35 1.60 7.35
C HIS A 442 -35.12 0.99 6.16
N LEU A 443 -34.51 0.91 4.97
CA LEU A 443 -35.12 0.18 3.86
C LEU A 443 -35.37 -1.27 4.28
N PRO A 444 -36.58 -1.80 4.04
CA PRO A 444 -36.88 -3.18 4.37
C PRO A 444 -35.98 -4.12 3.57
N ALA A 445 -35.31 -5.04 4.27
CA ALA A 445 -34.44 -6.02 3.63
C ALA A 445 -35.27 -7.07 2.88
N LYS A 446 -34.90 -7.33 1.62
CA LYS A 446 -35.42 -8.47 0.85
C LYS A 446 -34.55 -9.67 1.15
N THR A 447 -35.07 -10.65 1.90
CA THR A 447 -34.22 -11.72 2.46
C THR A 447 -33.80 -12.71 1.39
N TYR A 448 -34.75 -13.14 0.58
CA TYR A 448 -34.56 -14.07 -0.53
C TYR A 448 -35.37 -13.62 -1.74
N ILE A 449 -34.83 -13.86 -2.93
CA ILE A 449 -35.59 -13.85 -4.19
C ILE A 449 -35.40 -15.21 -4.84
N GLY A 450 -36.47 -15.99 -4.94
CA GLY A 450 -36.50 -17.26 -5.68
C GLY A 450 -37.10 -17.05 -7.06
N GLN A 451 -36.32 -16.49 -7.97
CA GLN A 451 -36.74 -16.11 -9.31
C GLN A 451 -37.12 -17.33 -10.16
N VAL A 452 -38.35 -17.37 -10.66
CA VAL A 452 -38.82 -18.39 -11.60
C VAL A 452 -39.69 -17.73 -12.68
N PRO A 453 -39.42 -17.96 -13.99
CA PRO A 453 -40.31 -17.51 -15.05
C PRO A 453 -41.74 -18.05 -14.86
N LYS A 454 -42.76 -17.17 -14.92
CA LYS A 454 -44.17 -17.54 -14.69
C LYS A 454 -44.68 -18.68 -15.57
N HIS A 455 -44.19 -18.78 -16.81
CA HIS A 455 -44.60 -19.86 -17.70
C HIS A 455 -44.11 -21.25 -17.24
N LEU A 456 -43.00 -21.32 -16.50
CA LEU A 456 -42.56 -22.56 -15.85
C LEU A 456 -43.44 -22.85 -14.63
N LEU A 457 -43.72 -21.84 -13.79
CA LEU A 457 -44.60 -21.98 -12.62
C LEU A 457 -45.99 -22.53 -12.97
N ASN A 458 -46.56 -22.08 -14.09
CA ASN A 458 -47.90 -22.45 -14.52
C ASN A 458 -47.98 -23.81 -15.25
N ASP A 459 -46.84 -24.45 -15.51
CA ASP A 459 -46.78 -25.69 -16.27
C ASP A 459 -46.80 -26.92 -15.35
N ALA A 460 -47.98 -27.50 -15.17
CA ALA A 460 -48.16 -28.68 -14.32
C ALA A 460 -47.45 -29.94 -14.85
N SER A 461 -47.14 -30.00 -16.15
CA SER A 461 -46.46 -31.14 -16.80
C SER A 461 -44.94 -31.13 -16.61
N LEU A 462 -44.39 -30.00 -16.16
CA LEU A 462 -42.97 -29.76 -16.06
C LEU A 462 -42.39 -30.22 -14.71
N ARG A 463 -41.22 -30.85 -14.77
CA ARG A 463 -40.39 -31.15 -13.60
C ARG A 463 -38.97 -30.66 -13.85
N LEU A 464 -38.40 -29.92 -12.90
CA LEU A 464 -36.98 -29.55 -12.90
C LEU A 464 -36.17 -30.81 -12.53
N VAL A 465 -35.07 -31.09 -13.24
CA VAL A 465 -34.21 -32.27 -13.01
C VAL A 465 -32.70 -31.97 -12.97
N GLY A 466 -32.29 -30.70 -13.15
CA GLY A 466 -30.90 -30.25 -12.98
C GLY A 466 -30.70 -28.81 -13.41
N GLY A 467 -29.69 -28.12 -12.86
CA GLY A 467 -29.33 -26.74 -13.23
C GLY A 467 -27.90 -26.57 -13.74
N ASP A 468 -26.95 -27.36 -13.23
CA ASP A 468 -25.57 -27.35 -13.71
C ASP A 468 -25.46 -28.02 -15.08
N LEU A 469 -25.07 -27.23 -16.09
CA LEU A 469 -24.85 -27.65 -17.48
C LEU A 469 -23.92 -28.88 -17.56
N MET A 470 -22.95 -28.99 -16.66
CA MET A 470 -21.95 -30.06 -16.62
C MET A 470 -22.46 -31.35 -15.96
N CYS A 471 -23.61 -31.31 -15.27
CA CYS A 471 -24.14 -32.45 -14.52
C CYS A 471 -25.24 -33.23 -15.25
N GLY A 472 -26.01 -32.59 -16.12
CA GLY A 472 -27.16 -33.21 -16.79
C GLY A 472 -28.35 -33.43 -15.84
N SER A 473 -29.20 -34.40 -16.17
CA SER A 473 -30.46 -34.68 -15.47
C SER A 473 -30.26 -35.66 -14.31
N VAL A 474 -29.46 -35.27 -13.32
CA VAL A 474 -29.05 -36.14 -12.18
C VAL A 474 -29.96 -36.04 -10.96
N LEU A 475 -30.85 -35.04 -10.91
CA LEU A 475 -31.74 -34.85 -9.77
C LEU A 475 -33.11 -35.48 -10.02
N PRO A 476 -33.78 -35.99 -8.97
CA PRO A 476 -35.16 -36.43 -9.07
C PRO A 476 -36.07 -35.24 -9.43
N GLY A 477 -37.00 -35.47 -10.35
CA GLY A 477 -37.89 -34.44 -10.88
C GLY A 477 -38.74 -33.78 -9.80
N SER A 478 -38.63 -32.45 -9.66
CA SER A 478 -39.47 -31.65 -8.77
C SER A 478 -40.35 -30.67 -9.55
N PRO A 479 -41.60 -30.42 -9.13
CA PRO A 479 -42.38 -29.34 -9.73
C PRO A 479 -41.65 -28.00 -9.53
N PRO A 480 -41.89 -27.00 -10.40
CA PRO A 480 -41.29 -25.67 -10.29
C PRO A 480 -41.91 -24.85 -9.14
N SER A 481 -42.04 -25.43 -7.94
CA SER A 481 -42.64 -24.79 -6.77
C SER A 481 -41.62 -24.13 -5.83
N ASN A 482 -40.34 -24.36 -6.07
CA ASN A 482 -39.22 -23.72 -5.38
C ASN A 482 -38.39 -22.93 -6.39
N ALA A 483 -37.34 -22.25 -5.91
CA ALA A 483 -36.36 -21.63 -6.78
C ALA A 483 -35.74 -22.67 -7.74
N LEU A 484 -35.18 -22.18 -8.85
CA LEU A 484 -34.56 -23.03 -9.86
C LEU A 484 -33.35 -23.79 -9.28
N PHE A 485 -32.92 -24.87 -9.92
CA PHE A 485 -31.70 -25.54 -9.46
C PHE A 485 -30.47 -24.71 -9.74
N ALA A 486 -29.49 -24.79 -8.84
CA ALA A 486 -28.24 -24.06 -8.96
C ALA A 486 -27.53 -24.37 -10.28
N LEU A 487 -26.98 -23.32 -10.87
CA LEU A 487 -26.16 -23.37 -12.07
C LEU A 487 -24.75 -23.90 -11.71
N PHE A 488 -23.85 -23.91 -12.68
CA PHE A 488 -22.48 -24.38 -12.45
C PHE A 488 -21.74 -23.54 -11.40
N GLY A 489 -20.75 -24.12 -10.73
CA GLY A 489 -19.98 -23.43 -9.69
C GLY A 489 -18.64 -24.09 -9.38
N LEU A 490 -17.93 -23.52 -8.40
CA LEU A 490 -16.61 -23.98 -7.96
C LEU A 490 -16.67 -25.19 -7.05
N ASP A 491 -17.70 -25.22 -6.21
CA ASP A 491 -17.96 -26.19 -5.15
C ASP A 491 -19.26 -26.97 -5.41
N ALA A 492 -19.75 -26.93 -6.65
CA ALA A 492 -20.98 -27.59 -7.06
C ALA A 492 -20.70 -29.06 -7.44
N VAL A 493 -21.15 -29.98 -6.59
CA VAL A 493 -21.07 -31.42 -6.84
C VAL A 493 -22.35 -31.91 -7.53
N CYS A 494 -22.21 -32.70 -8.60
CA CYS A 494 -23.36 -33.30 -9.26
C CYS A 494 -24.15 -34.21 -8.30
N GLY A 495 -25.48 -34.18 -8.39
CA GLY A 495 -26.37 -35.01 -7.57
C GLY A 495 -26.82 -34.35 -6.27
N SER A 496 -26.18 -33.25 -5.85
CA SER A 496 -26.63 -32.44 -4.73
C SER A 496 -27.71 -31.44 -5.14
N ARG A 497 -28.77 -31.35 -4.32
CA ARG A 497 -29.89 -30.43 -4.57
C ARG A 497 -29.58 -29.03 -4.05
N TYR A 498 -28.88 -28.23 -4.86
CA TYR A 498 -28.69 -26.80 -4.63
C TYR A 498 -29.73 -25.97 -5.40
N LEU A 499 -30.18 -24.87 -4.82
CA LEU A 499 -31.14 -23.95 -5.43
C LEU A 499 -30.45 -22.62 -5.79
N ASP A 500 -30.94 -21.96 -6.83
CA ASP A 500 -30.49 -20.65 -7.27
C ASP A 500 -31.46 -19.57 -6.83
N PHE A 501 -31.06 -18.78 -5.84
CA PHE A 501 -31.82 -17.65 -5.32
C PHE A 501 -30.88 -16.50 -5.00
N PHE A 502 -31.41 -15.29 -4.94
CA PHE A 502 -30.64 -14.11 -4.52
C PHE A 502 -30.80 -13.85 -3.03
N THR A 503 -29.75 -13.29 -2.43
CA THR A 503 -29.79 -12.61 -1.13
C THR A 503 -29.32 -11.18 -1.34
N PRO A 504 -30.16 -10.31 -1.95
CA PRO A 504 -29.71 -9.03 -2.43
C PRO A 504 -29.32 -8.11 -1.26
N SER A 505 -28.17 -7.44 -1.38
CA SER A 505 -27.84 -6.32 -0.49
C SER A 505 -28.76 -5.14 -0.77
N THR A 506 -28.95 -4.24 0.22
CA THR A 506 -29.72 -3.00 0.03
C THR A 506 -29.22 -2.21 -1.18
N THR A 507 -27.90 -2.07 -1.33
CA THR A 507 -27.27 -1.44 -2.48
C THR A 507 -27.56 -2.17 -3.79
N GLY A 508 -27.51 -3.51 -3.79
CA GLY A 508 -27.78 -4.34 -4.97
C GLY A 508 -29.24 -4.23 -5.44
N LEU A 509 -30.19 -4.22 -4.51
CA LEU A 509 -31.61 -4.08 -4.83
C LEU A 509 -31.93 -2.68 -5.36
N VAL A 510 -31.39 -1.63 -4.72
CA VAL A 510 -31.52 -0.24 -5.18
C VAL A 510 -30.92 -0.08 -6.58
N PHE A 511 -29.75 -0.67 -6.84
CA PHE A 511 -29.13 -0.71 -8.17
C PHE A 511 -30.06 -1.38 -9.19
N ALA A 512 -30.59 -2.57 -8.90
CA ALA A 512 -31.42 -3.31 -9.84
C ALA A 512 -32.71 -2.55 -10.19
N LEU A 513 -33.37 -1.95 -9.19
CA LEU A 513 -34.58 -1.14 -9.39
C LEU A 513 -34.28 0.15 -10.17
N ALA A 514 -33.19 0.86 -9.83
CA ALA A 514 -32.81 2.09 -10.50
C ALA A 514 -32.41 1.87 -11.97
N ALA A 515 -31.65 0.80 -12.25
CA ALA A 515 -31.24 0.45 -13.61
C ALA A 515 -32.43 0.01 -14.46
N PHE A 516 -33.32 -0.84 -13.90
CA PHE A 516 -34.53 -1.25 -14.60
C PHE A 516 -35.45 -0.05 -14.88
N ASP A 517 -35.68 0.85 -13.91
CA ASP A 517 -36.48 2.06 -14.10
C ASP A 517 -35.90 2.98 -15.17
N ALA A 518 -34.58 3.14 -15.20
CA ALA A 518 -33.90 4.01 -16.15
C ALA A 518 -34.09 3.57 -17.62
N VAL A 519 -34.19 2.27 -17.89
CA VAL A 519 -34.41 1.74 -19.24
C VAL A 519 -35.88 1.47 -19.55
N HIS A 520 -36.59 0.81 -18.62
CA HIS A 520 -37.91 0.23 -18.84
C HIS A 520 -39.06 1.00 -18.20
N ARG A 521 -38.77 1.99 -17.36
CA ARG A 521 -39.71 2.80 -16.55
C ARG A 521 -40.66 1.97 -15.70
N ILE A 522 -40.44 1.89 -14.39
CA ILE A 522 -41.26 1.06 -13.51
C ILE A 522 -42.68 1.64 -13.41
N GLU A 523 -43.68 0.78 -13.56
CA GLU A 523 -45.08 1.06 -13.24
C GLU A 523 -45.43 0.36 -11.91
N PRO A 524 -45.40 1.06 -10.76
CA PRO A 524 -45.40 0.40 -9.45
C PRO A 524 -46.61 -0.50 -9.18
N THR A 525 -47.78 -0.15 -9.73
CA THR A 525 -49.04 -0.89 -9.56
C THR A 525 -49.09 -2.20 -10.35
N ILE A 526 -48.20 -2.38 -11.33
CA ILE A 526 -48.18 -3.57 -12.21
C ILE A 526 -46.89 -4.35 -11.99
N ASP A 527 -45.75 -3.68 -12.11
CA ASP A 527 -44.44 -4.31 -12.12
C ASP A 527 -44.09 -4.95 -10.76
N LEU A 528 -44.37 -4.27 -9.64
CA LEU A 528 -44.02 -4.79 -8.31
C LEU A 528 -44.77 -6.08 -7.97
N GLY A 529 -46.08 -6.11 -8.24
CA GLY A 529 -46.89 -7.33 -8.10
C GLY A 529 -46.43 -8.43 -9.05
N ALA A 530 -45.98 -8.07 -10.27
CA ALA A 530 -45.42 -9.04 -11.21
C ALA A 530 -44.08 -9.64 -10.75
N PHE A 531 -43.21 -8.84 -10.12
CA PHE A 531 -41.96 -9.30 -9.52
C PHE A 531 -42.26 -10.29 -8.38
N CYS A 532 -43.16 -9.94 -7.46
CA CYS A 532 -43.56 -10.82 -6.35
C CYS A 532 -44.22 -12.11 -6.85
N ALA A 533 -45.08 -12.04 -7.86
CA ALA A 533 -45.71 -13.23 -8.44
C ALA A 533 -44.74 -14.14 -9.23
N SER A 534 -43.51 -13.69 -9.50
CA SER A 534 -42.45 -14.49 -10.15
C SER A 534 -41.35 -14.90 -9.16
N ASP A 535 -41.58 -14.66 -7.86
CA ASP A 535 -40.68 -14.96 -6.76
C ASP A 535 -41.34 -15.97 -5.83
N VAL A 536 -40.87 -17.21 -5.86
CA VAL A 536 -41.43 -18.28 -5.03
C VAL A 536 -41.18 -18.09 -3.53
N TYR A 537 -40.30 -17.15 -3.16
CA TYR A 537 -39.97 -16.77 -1.79
C TYR A 537 -40.49 -15.37 -1.42
N ALA A 538 -41.46 -14.85 -2.17
CA ALA A 538 -42.09 -13.56 -1.89
C ALA A 538 -42.70 -13.53 -0.47
N GLU A 539 -42.29 -12.55 0.33
CA GLU A 539 -42.87 -12.29 1.64
C GLU A 539 -44.28 -11.66 1.51
N PRO A 540 -45.15 -11.74 2.55
CA PRO A 540 -46.48 -11.14 2.50
C PRO A 540 -46.50 -9.64 2.19
N ASN A 541 -45.41 -8.93 2.50
CA ASN A 541 -45.21 -7.51 2.23
C ASN A 541 -44.28 -7.23 1.04
N CYS A 542 -44.05 -8.20 0.14
CA CYS A 542 -43.09 -8.11 -0.96
C CYS A 542 -43.21 -6.82 -1.81
N GLU A 543 -44.44 -6.41 -2.20
CA GLU A 543 -44.64 -5.18 -2.97
C GLU A 543 -44.20 -3.93 -2.20
N ALA A 544 -44.45 -3.90 -0.89
CA ALA A 544 -44.03 -2.79 -0.03
C ALA A 544 -42.50 -2.71 0.08
N ILE A 545 -41.80 -3.85 0.07
CA ILE A 545 -40.33 -3.92 0.11
C ILE A 545 -39.74 -3.27 -1.14
N TYR A 546 -40.20 -3.68 -2.33
CA TYR A 546 -39.74 -3.09 -3.58
C TYR A 546 -40.15 -1.62 -3.70
N SER A 547 -41.38 -1.27 -3.29
CA SER A 547 -41.88 0.10 -3.34
C SER A 547 -41.04 1.06 -2.49
N ALA A 548 -40.61 0.65 -1.29
CA ALA A 548 -39.76 1.47 -0.44
C ALA A 548 -38.38 1.74 -1.09
N SER A 549 -37.75 0.69 -1.62
CA SER A 549 -36.43 0.80 -2.28
C SER A 549 -36.52 1.60 -3.58
N TYR A 550 -37.59 1.42 -4.36
CA TYR A 550 -37.88 2.17 -5.57
C TYR A 550 -38.11 3.66 -5.26
N THR A 551 -38.90 3.97 -4.24
CA THR A 551 -39.17 5.35 -3.81
C THR A 551 -37.89 6.06 -3.36
N TYR A 552 -37.01 5.35 -2.64
CA TYR A 552 -35.69 5.87 -2.29
C TYR A 552 -34.86 6.20 -3.54
N ALA A 553 -34.75 5.24 -4.47
CA ALA A 553 -34.03 5.42 -5.72
C ALA A 553 -34.57 6.62 -6.51
N ARG A 554 -35.90 6.74 -6.64
CA ARG A 554 -36.54 7.85 -7.34
C ARG A 554 -36.28 9.18 -6.62
N THR A 555 -36.30 9.22 -5.29
CA THR A 555 -36.11 10.47 -4.54
C THR A 555 -34.71 11.04 -4.72
N TYR A 556 -33.68 10.19 -4.72
CA TYR A 556 -32.28 10.63 -4.74
C TYR A 556 -31.57 10.50 -6.10
N PHE A 557 -32.13 9.73 -7.05
CA PHE A 557 -31.53 9.52 -8.38
C PHE A 557 -32.41 10.00 -9.56
N SER A 558 -33.66 10.44 -9.32
CA SER A 558 -34.56 10.81 -10.43
C SER A 558 -34.00 11.95 -11.29
N GLY A 559 -34.29 11.88 -12.59
CA GLY A 559 -33.91 12.91 -13.56
C GLY A 559 -32.44 12.88 -14.00
N SER A 560 -31.63 11.92 -13.54
CA SER A 560 -30.24 11.76 -14.01
C SER A 560 -30.20 11.21 -15.44
N THR A 561 -29.89 12.08 -16.41
CA THR A 561 -29.61 11.69 -17.79
C THR A 561 -28.40 10.76 -17.89
N THR A 562 -27.41 10.93 -16.99
CA THR A 562 -26.23 10.08 -16.89
C THR A 562 -26.58 8.65 -16.50
N LEU A 563 -27.45 8.47 -15.49
CA LEU A 563 -27.89 7.13 -15.08
C LEU A 563 -28.59 6.40 -16.23
N GLN A 564 -29.48 7.11 -16.93
CA GLN A 564 -30.19 6.56 -18.08
C GLN A 564 -29.25 6.15 -19.22
N ALA A 565 -28.31 7.02 -19.60
CA ALA A 565 -27.35 6.73 -20.66
C ALA A 565 -26.48 5.50 -20.32
N LEU A 566 -25.99 5.42 -19.08
CA LEU A 566 -25.20 4.28 -18.60
C LEU A 566 -26.02 2.99 -18.54
N ALA A 567 -27.29 3.05 -18.11
CA ALA A 567 -28.17 1.88 -18.01
C ALA A 567 -28.51 1.31 -19.38
N VAL A 568 -28.84 2.16 -20.35
CA VAL A 568 -29.10 1.74 -21.74
C VAL A 568 -27.87 1.09 -22.36
N ALA A 569 -26.69 1.70 -22.21
CA ALA A 569 -25.44 1.13 -22.71
C ALA A 569 -25.13 -0.24 -22.06
N ALA A 570 -25.30 -0.34 -20.74
CA ALA A 570 -25.07 -1.58 -20.00
C ALA A 570 -26.01 -2.71 -20.45
N GLU A 571 -27.30 -2.43 -20.67
CA GLU A 571 -28.27 -3.43 -21.13
C GLU A 571 -27.93 -3.94 -22.54
N VAL A 572 -27.61 -3.02 -23.47
CA VAL A 572 -27.24 -3.36 -24.85
C VAL A 572 -25.98 -4.24 -24.88
N ASP A 573 -24.90 -3.80 -24.23
CA ASP A 573 -23.63 -4.52 -24.23
C ASP A 573 -23.77 -5.89 -23.55
N THR A 574 -24.47 -5.96 -22.43
CA THR A 574 -24.67 -7.22 -21.70
C THR A 574 -25.53 -8.21 -22.49
N ARG A 575 -26.58 -7.73 -23.16
CA ARG A 575 -27.44 -8.58 -24.00
C ARG A 575 -26.67 -9.18 -25.18
N SER A 576 -25.69 -8.44 -25.73
CA SER A 576 -24.83 -8.92 -26.82
C SER A 576 -23.94 -10.13 -26.44
N LEU A 577 -23.76 -10.38 -25.14
CA LEU A 577 -23.02 -11.54 -24.63
C LEU A 577 -23.84 -12.83 -24.57
N TYR A 578 -25.16 -12.74 -24.82
CA TYR A 578 -26.10 -13.87 -24.80
C TYR A 578 -26.01 -14.70 -23.50
N ILE A 579 -25.97 -14.03 -22.35
CA ILE A 579 -25.90 -14.70 -21.04
C ILE A 579 -27.25 -15.34 -20.71
N GLU A 580 -27.24 -16.64 -20.46
CA GLU A 580 -28.44 -17.44 -20.27
C GLU A 580 -28.47 -18.14 -18.91
N MET A 581 -29.68 -18.22 -18.35
CA MET A 581 -30.01 -19.17 -17.30
C MET A 581 -30.42 -20.48 -17.96
N THR A 582 -29.85 -21.59 -17.49
CA THR A 582 -30.09 -22.93 -18.04
C THR A 582 -30.70 -23.87 -17.01
N GLN A 583 -31.67 -24.69 -17.41
CA GLN A 583 -32.21 -25.78 -16.59
C GLN A 583 -32.45 -27.03 -17.44
N TYR A 584 -32.09 -28.20 -16.94
CA TYR A 584 -32.62 -29.45 -17.45
C TYR A 584 -34.03 -29.65 -16.89
N ILE A 585 -35.00 -29.75 -17.79
CA ILE A 585 -36.41 -29.95 -17.46
C ILE A 585 -36.89 -31.27 -18.05
N ASN A 586 -37.88 -31.87 -17.41
CA ASN A 586 -38.62 -33.03 -17.90
C ASN A 586 -40.06 -32.59 -18.15
N ARG A 587 -40.48 -32.62 -19.41
CA ARG A 587 -41.84 -32.31 -19.85
C ARG A 587 -42.47 -33.61 -20.34
N SER A 588 -43.37 -34.18 -19.53
CA SER A 588 -44.10 -35.41 -19.88
C SER A 588 -43.22 -36.60 -20.28
N GLY A 589 -42.04 -36.74 -19.67
CA GLY A 589 -41.09 -37.83 -19.92
C GLY A 589 -39.94 -37.47 -20.86
N ILE A 590 -39.97 -36.30 -21.52
CA ILE A 590 -38.93 -35.84 -22.43
C ILE A 590 -38.01 -34.86 -21.69
N ILE A 591 -36.70 -35.14 -21.70
CA ILE A 591 -35.70 -34.23 -21.14
C ILE A 591 -35.33 -33.16 -22.16
N GLU A 592 -35.41 -31.90 -21.75
CA GLU A 592 -35.10 -30.71 -22.55
C GLU A 592 -34.13 -29.80 -21.79
N LEU A 593 -33.31 -29.04 -22.52
CA LEU A 593 -32.44 -28.01 -21.97
C LEU A 593 -33.15 -26.66 -22.16
N TYR A 594 -33.81 -26.21 -21.10
CA TYR A 594 -34.43 -24.89 -21.05
C TYR A 594 -33.35 -23.80 -20.95
N ARG A 595 -33.48 -22.76 -21.78
CA ARG A 595 -32.56 -21.62 -21.87
C ARG A 595 -33.38 -20.33 -21.95
N ILE A 596 -33.00 -19.32 -21.18
CA ILE A 596 -33.57 -17.98 -21.27
C ILE A 596 -32.47 -16.95 -21.02
N ASN A 597 -32.42 -15.91 -21.85
CA ASN A 597 -31.47 -14.82 -21.64
C ASN A 597 -31.80 -14.09 -20.32
N ILE A 598 -30.81 -13.71 -19.52
CA ILE A 598 -31.07 -13.03 -18.24
C ILE A 598 -31.73 -11.64 -18.42
N LEU A 599 -31.62 -11.03 -19.61
CA LEU A 599 -32.26 -9.78 -20.01
C LEU A 599 -33.30 -9.99 -21.15
N ASP A 600 -34.11 -11.04 -21.05
CA ASP A 600 -35.14 -11.36 -22.04
C ASP A 600 -36.31 -10.35 -22.02
N LEU A 601 -36.47 -9.59 -23.11
CA LEU A 601 -37.49 -8.54 -23.22
C LEU A 601 -38.92 -9.06 -23.35
N THR A 602 -39.12 -10.34 -23.62
CA THR A 602 -40.47 -10.92 -23.73
C THR A 602 -41.12 -11.07 -22.35
N VAL A 603 -40.31 -11.16 -21.28
CA VAL A 603 -40.78 -11.33 -19.91
C VAL A 603 -40.23 -10.23 -19.02
N ARG A 604 -40.99 -9.14 -18.88
CA ARG A 604 -40.59 -7.94 -18.14
C ARG A 604 -40.17 -8.19 -16.67
N SER A 605 -40.85 -9.09 -15.94
CA SER A 605 -40.46 -9.46 -14.57
C SER A 605 -39.13 -10.23 -14.51
N TRP A 606 -38.80 -10.97 -15.57
CA TRP A 606 -37.53 -11.68 -15.68
C TRP A 606 -36.36 -10.72 -15.90
N THR A 607 -36.53 -9.70 -16.73
CA THR A 607 -35.53 -8.65 -16.95
C THR A 607 -35.13 -7.95 -15.64
N PHE A 608 -36.06 -7.75 -14.70
CA PHE A 608 -35.74 -7.23 -13.36
C PHE A 608 -34.80 -8.16 -12.58
N PHE A 609 -35.05 -9.48 -12.58
CA PHE A 609 -34.13 -10.45 -11.97
C PHE A 609 -32.79 -10.51 -12.72
N GLY A 610 -32.80 -10.26 -14.04
CA GLY A 610 -31.61 -9.99 -14.83
C GLY A 610 -30.70 -8.94 -14.21
N TRP A 611 -31.23 -7.77 -13.86
CA TRP A 611 -30.46 -6.72 -13.19
C TRP A 611 -29.89 -7.14 -11.82
N ASN A 612 -30.55 -8.05 -11.11
CA ASN A 612 -30.02 -8.64 -9.87
C ASN A 612 -28.83 -9.58 -10.17
N TYR A 613 -28.93 -10.44 -11.20
CA TYR A 613 -27.77 -11.23 -11.67
C TYR A 613 -26.60 -10.34 -12.07
N LEU A 614 -26.85 -9.22 -12.75
CA LEU A 614 -25.80 -8.29 -13.16
C LEU A 614 -25.14 -7.62 -11.96
N ALA A 615 -25.91 -7.24 -10.94
CA ALA A 615 -25.35 -6.72 -9.69
C ALA A 615 -24.42 -7.73 -9.02
N GLU A 616 -24.85 -9.00 -8.91
CA GLU A 616 -24.04 -10.09 -8.34
C GLU A 616 -22.82 -10.44 -9.20
N TRP A 617 -22.92 -10.33 -10.53
CA TRP A 617 -21.77 -10.53 -11.44
C TRP A 617 -20.73 -9.42 -11.27
N VAL A 618 -21.15 -8.15 -11.19
CA VAL A 618 -20.23 -7.01 -11.02
C VAL A 618 -19.43 -7.10 -9.73
N VAL A 619 -20.07 -7.48 -8.62
CA VAL A 619 -19.39 -7.63 -7.33
C VAL A 619 -18.53 -8.89 -7.24
N GLY A 620 -18.63 -9.79 -8.21
CA GLY A 620 -17.92 -11.07 -8.24
C GLY A 620 -18.60 -12.18 -7.43
N GLN A 621 -19.85 -12.00 -7.01
CA GLN A 621 -20.59 -13.09 -6.36
C GLN A 621 -20.92 -14.22 -7.36
N ARG A 622 -21.02 -13.89 -8.65
CA ARG A 622 -21.19 -14.82 -9.77
C ARG A 622 -20.18 -14.57 -10.87
N GLU A 623 -19.94 -15.59 -11.69
CA GLU A 623 -19.07 -15.55 -12.86
C GLU A 623 -19.87 -15.91 -14.11
N VAL A 624 -19.38 -15.50 -15.28
CA VAL A 624 -20.00 -15.86 -16.57
C VAL A 624 -18.98 -16.63 -17.39
N VAL A 625 -19.39 -17.77 -17.93
CA VAL A 625 -18.54 -18.66 -18.72
C VAL A 625 -19.26 -18.99 -20.02
N SER A 626 -18.56 -18.81 -21.14
CA SER A 626 -18.98 -19.26 -22.46
C SER A 626 -18.43 -20.67 -22.71
N PHE A 627 -19.33 -21.65 -22.73
CA PHE A 627 -19.02 -23.04 -23.08
C PHE A 627 -19.14 -23.18 -24.59
N GLN A 628 -18.01 -23.38 -25.26
CA GLN A 628 -17.90 -23.40 -26.71
C GLN A 628 -17.45 -24.79 -27.16
N GLY A 629 -18.39 -25.57 -27.70
CA GLY A 629 -18.12 -26.89 -28.22
C GLY A 629 -18.32 -26.96 -29.73
N ASP A 630 -18.26 -28.18 -30.24
CA ASP A 630 -18.38 -28.51 -31.66
C ASP A 630 -19.82 -28.38 -32.19
N GLY A 631 -20.82 -28.62 -31.34
CA GLY A 631 -22.24 -28.52 -31.68
C GLY A 631 -22.84 -27.13 -31.48
N GLY A 632 -22.22 -26.27 -30.66
CA GLY A 632 -22.74 -24.93 -30.40
C GLY A 632 -22.05 -24.18 -29.26
N THR A 633 -22.69 -23.11 -28.81
CA THR A 633 -22.22 -22.29 -27.69
C THR A 633 -23.35 -22.00 -26.70
N VAL A 634 -23.03 -22.08 -25.40
CA VAL A 634 -23.90 -21.69 -24.29
C VAL A 634 -23.11 -20.77 -23.38
N THR A 635 -23.51 -19.50 -23.27
CA THR A 635 -22.93 -18.58 -22.29
C THR A 635 -23.82 -18.58 -21.06
N SER A 636 -23.31 -19.11 -19.95
CA SER A 636 -24.09 -19.29 -18.72
C SER A 636 -23.47 -18.54 -17.55
N ILE A 637 -24.31 -18.19 -16.57
CA ILE A 637 -23.88 -17.57 -15.32
C ILE A 637 -23.74 -18.64 -14.22
N SER A 638 -22.77 -18.48 -13.32
CA SER A 638 -22.53 -19.43 -12.24
C SER A 638 -23.57 -19.28 -11.13
N ARG A 639 -23.64 -20.28 -10.24
CA ARG A 639 -24.25 -20.12 -8.90
C ARG A 639 -23.53 -19.06 -8.07
N TYR A 640 -24.17 -18.61 -7.00
CA TYR A 640 -23.56 -17.69 -6.04
C TYR A 640 -22.35 -18.31 -5.32
N THR A 641 -21.34 -17.49 -5.05
CA THR A 641 -20.15 -17.81 -4.25
C THR A 641 -20.19 -17.03 -2.93
N PRO A 642 -19.95 -17.65 -1.76
CA PRO A 642 -19.92 -16.93 -0.49
C PRO A 642 -18.70 -16.00 -0.37
N LEU A 643 -18.82 -14.98 0.47
CA LEU A 643 -17.75 -14.04 0.78
C LEU A 643 -16.60 -14.74 1.53
N ALA A 644 -15.37 -14.37 1.19
CA ALA A 644 -14.21 -14.58 2.03
C ALA A 644 -14.02 -13.39 2.96
N THR A 645 -13.47 -13.65 4.15
CA THR A 645 -13.19 -12.62 5.15
C THR A 645 -11.74 -12.68 5.61
N LEU A 646 -11.20 -11.51 5.97
CA LEU A 646 -9.88 -11.34 6.55
C LEU A 646 -10.02 -10.57 7.86
N SER A 647 -9.51 -11.16 8.93
CA SER A 647 -9.35 -10.50 10.23
C SER A 647 -8.01 -9.79 10.28
N LEU A 648 -8.04 -8.48 10.53
CA LEU A 648 -6.84 -7.66 10.61
C LEU A 648 -6.24 -7.69 12.03
N THR A 649 -4.92 -7.55 12.12
CA THR A 649 -4.18 -7.57 13.38
C THR A 649 -3.26 -6.35 13.50
N GLU A 650 -3.19 -5.79 14.70
CA GLU A 650 -2.27 -4.69 15.03
C GLU A 650 -0.80 -5.09 14.84
N ALA A 651 -0.48 -6.39 14.92
CA ALA A 651 0.88 -6.90 14.71
C ALA A 651 1.39 -6.67 13.27
N ALA A 652 0.50 -6.45 12.30
CA ALA A 652 0.88 -6.14 10.93
C ALA A 652 1.32 -4.68 10.76
N ILE A 653 1.00 -3.79 11.72
CA ILE A 653 1.34 -2.37 11.65
C ILE A 653 2.77 -2.16 12.21
N PRO A 654 3.70 -1.64 11.41
CA PRO A 654 5.07 -1.40 11.82
C PRO A 654 5.15 -0.22 12.80
N THR A 655 5.92 -0.39 13.89
CA THR A 655 6.08 0.59 14.99
C THR A 655 7.53 0.75 15.46
N ARG A 656 8.49 0.07 14.81
CA ARG A 656 9.86 -0.04 15.34
C ARG A 656 10.64 1.26 15.17
N LEU A 657 10.50 1.91 14.01
CA LEU A 657 11.17 3.16 13.72
C LEU A 657 10.58 4.30 14.56
N SER A 658 9.26 4.36 14.62
CA SER A 658 8.52 5.37 15.35
C SER A 658 8.79 5.28 16.85
N TYR A 659 8.80 4.08 17.42
CA TYR A 659 9.19 3.83 18.81
C TYR A 659 10.61 4.33 19.10
N SER A 660 11.57 4.00 18.23
CA SER A 660 12.98 4.42 18.39
C SER A 660 13.11 5.95 18.35
N CYS A 661 12.44 6.61 17.41
CA CYS A 661 12.38 8.07 17.33
C CYS A 661 11.76 8.69 18.59
N GLN A 662 10.63 8.15 19.07
CA GLN A 662 10.00 8.63 20.30
C GLN A 662 10.93 8.50 21.52
N GLN A 663 11.63 7.37 21.68
CA GLN A 663 12.59 7.22 22.79
C GLN A 663 13.75 8.23 22.69
N CYS A 664 14.26 8.49 21.48
CA CYS A 664 15.28 9.51 21.27
C CYS A 664 14.77 10.89 21.70
N VAL A 665 13.57 11.30 21.27
CA VAL A 665 13.00 12.60 21.62
C VAL A 665 12.71 12.70 23.13
N ARG A 666 12.22 11.62 23.78
CA ARG A 666 12.05 11.55 25.24
C ARG A 666 13.38 11.73 25.97
N TYR A 667 14.45 11.07 25.52
CA TYR A 667 15.78 11.25 26.07
C TYR A 667 16.27 12.69 25.91
N VAL A 668 16.13 13.28 24.70
CA VAL A 668 16.54 14.67 24.44
C VAL A 668 15.79 15.65 25.35
N THR A 669 14.46 15.51 25.45
CA THR A 669 13.64 16.35 26.34
C THR A 669 14.06 16.19 27.81
N GLY A 670 14.28 14.95 28.27
CA GLY A 670 14.73 14.67 29.63
C GLY A 670 16.11 15.26 29.93
N ALA A 671 17.06 15.15 29.00
CA ALA A 671 18.39 15.72 29.14
C ALA A 671 18.35 17.26 29.20
N ILE A 672 17.51 17.92 28.40
CA ILE A 672 17.32 19.38 28.46
C ILE A 672 16.68 19.78 29.80
N MET A 673 15.69 19.03 30.29
CA MET A 673 15.08 19.27 31.60
C MET A 673 16.09 19.16 32.74
N VAL A 674 16.91 18.10 32.74
CA VAL A 674 17.99 17.92 33.73
C VAL A 674 19.02 19.03 33.61
N GLY A 675 19.48 19.35 32.40
CA GLY A 675 20.44 20.42 32.16
C GLY A 675 19.94 21.79 32.62
N ALA A 676 18.66 22.11 32.36
CA ALA A 676 18.01 23.32 32.85
C ALA A 676 17.87 23.32 34.38
N GLY A 677 17.54 22.18 34.99
CA GLY A 677 17.51 22.02 36.44
C GLY A 677 18.88 22.24 37.10
N VAL A 678 19.94 21.73 36.49
CA VAL A 678 21.32 21.99 36.93
C VAL A 678 21.68 23.46 36.74
N ALA A 679 21.35 24.07 35.61
CA ALA A 679 21.58 25.50 35.41
C ALA A 679 20.86 26.36 36.47
N ALA A 680 19.61 26.02 36.81
CA ALA A 680 18.85 26.68 37.88
C ALA A 680 19.50 26.49 39.26
N TYR A 681 19.98 25.28 39.58
CA TYR A 681 20.71 25.01 40.81
C TYR A 681 21.97 25.88 40.91
N TYR A 682 22.77 25.95 39.84
CA TYR A 682 23.96 26.80 39.79
C TYR A 682 23.60 28.28 39.89
N ALA A 683 22.55 28.75 39.22
CA ALA A 683 22.13 30.15 39.27
C ALA A 683 21.71 30.58 40.69
N ILE A 684 20.94 29.74 41.39
CA ILE A 684 20.34 30.06 42.70
C ILE A 684 21.33 29.83 43.86
N PHE A 685 21.95 28.65 43.90
CA PHE A 685 22.69 28.19 45.08
C PHE A 685 24.21 28.37 44.95
N VAL A 686 24.76 28.38 43.73
CA VAL A 686 26.20 28.52 43.52
C VAL A 686 26.57 29.95 43.19
N CYS A 687 25.89 30.58 42.23
CA CYS A 687 26.19 31.91 41.71
C CYS A 687 25.39 33.02 42.39
N HIS A 688 24.37 32.68 43.22
CA HIS A 688 23.48 33.62 43.90
C HIS A 688 22.94 34.75 42.99
N GLY A 689 22.57 34.41 41.77
CA GLY A 689 22.06 35.36 40.77
C GLY A 689 23.12 36.19 40.02
N CYS A 690 24.42 35.99 40.30
CA CYS A 690 25.52 36.58 39.53
C CYS A 690 25.80 35.73 38.27
N ILE A 691 24.92 35.84 37.27
CA ILE A 691 24.98 35.08 36.02
C ILE A 691 24.92 36.03 34.81
N GLU A 692 25.44 35.59 33.66
CA GLU A 692 25.26 36.29 32.38
C GLU A 692 23.88 35.96 31.78
N GLY A 693 22.94 36.92 31.83
CA GLY A 693 21.56 36.69 31.41
C GLY A 693 21.42 36.31 29.93
N MET A 694 22.29 36.83 29.05
CA MET A 694 22.25 36.53 27.62
C MET A 694 22.53 35.05 27.30
N ASN A 695 23.37 34.39 28.10
CA ASN A 695 23.74 32.99 27.89
C ASN A 695 22.55 32.03 28.11
N LEU A 696 21.52 32.44 28.85
CA LEU A 696 20.29 31.66 29.04
C LEU A 696 19.49 31.46 27.74
N PHE A 697 19.57 32.40 26.78
CA PHE A 697 18.90 32.24 25.48
C PHE A 697 19.59 31.22 24.57
N ALA A 698 20.85 30.89 24.84
CA ALA A 698 21.61 29.89 24.11
C ALA A 698 21.44 28.46 24.67
N VAL A 699 20.61 28.26 25.69
CA VAL A 699 20.43 26.98 26.41
C VAL A 699 20.27 25.77 25.49
N ASN A 700 19.35 25.83 24.51
CA ASN A 700 19.08 24.69 23.62
C ASN A 700 20.30 24.32 22.78
N ARG A 701 21.05 25.33 22.35
CA ARG A 701 22.26 25.16 21.54
C ARG A 701 23.43 24.64 22.37
N LEU A 702 23.62 25.16 23.58
CA LEU A 702 24.72 24.75 24.47
C LEU A 702 24.48 23.35 25.03
N LEU A 703 23.33 23.12 25.67
CA LEU A 703 22.97 21.82 26.23
C LEU A 703 22.85 20.75 25.14
N GLY A 704 22.20 21.07 24.01
CA GLY A 704 22.03 20.12 22.91
C GLY A 704 23.36 19.54 22.41
N HIS A 705 24.37 20.38 22.21
CA HIS A 705 25.66 19.90 21.71
C HIS A 705 26.56 19.30 22.79
N ALA A 706 26.56 19.86 23.99
CA ALA A 706 27.45 19.41 25.06
C ALA A 706 26.96 18.15 25.79
N TRP A 707 25.64 17.98 25.97
CA TRP A 707 25.07 16.90 26.78
C TRP A 707 24.51 15.74 25.94
N ILE A 708 24.02 16.03 24.73
CA ILE A 708 23.19 15.10 23.95
C ILE A 708 23.93 14.62 22.71
N GLY A 709 24.50 15.57 21.97
CA GLY A 709 25.27 15.30 20.75
C GLY A 709 24.43 15.29 19.47
N ARG A 710 25.11 15.49 18.35
CA ARG A 710 24.51 15.79 17.03
C ARG A 710 23.52 14.70 16.56
N THR A 711 23.84 13.43 16.73
CA THR A 711 23.03 12.31 16.19
C THR A 711 21.60 12.30 16.72
N LEU A 712 21.42 12.44 18.04
CA LEU A 712 20.08 12.45 18.64
C LEU A 712 19.31 13.73 18.32
N LEU A 713 20.01 14.85 18.15
CA LEU A 713 19.42 16.10 17.68
C LEU A 713 18.96 16.02 16.21
N ILE A 714 19.69 15.29 15.36
CA ILE A 714 19.26 15.00 13.98
C ILE A 714 17.97 14.20 14.00
N ILE A 715 17.89 13.14 14.82
CA ILE A 715 16.67 12.34 14.95
C ILE A 715 15.49 13.21 15.38
N ARG A 716 15.69 14.12 16.33
CA ARG A 716 14.67 15.09 16.74
C ARG A 716 14.26 16.07 15.64
N GLY A 717 15.20 16.53 14.82
CA GLY A 717 14.90 17.31 13.61
C GLY A 717 14.11 16.49 12.58
N ILE A 718 14.42 15.22 12.41
CA ILE A 718 13.71 14.29 11.52
C ILE A 718 12.27 14.09 11.99
N THR A 719 12.02 13.97 13.30
CA THR A 719 10.64 13.85 13.80
C THR A 719 9.80 15.10 13.52
N ALA A 720 10.42 16.29 13.54
CA ALA A 720 9.78 17.54 13.15
C ALA A 720 9.47 17.57 11.65
N LEU A 721 10.45 17.21 10.80
CA LEU A 721 10.25 17.07 9.36
C LEU A 721 9.10 16.10 9.04
N TRP A 722 9.04 14.96 9.74
CA TRP A 722 7.98 13.98 9.56
C TRP A 722 6.61 14.59 9.84
N LEU A 723 6.46 15.22 11.00
CA LEU A 723 5.20 15.82 11.43
C LEU A 723 4.75 16.98 10.52
N LEU A 724 5.69 17.79 10.00
CA LEU A 724 5.38 18.89 9.08
C LEU A 724 4.95 18.38 7.70
N ASN A 725 5.51 17.25 7.25
CA ASN A 725 5.27 16.72 5.90
C ASN A 725 4.19 15.63 5.80
N THR A 726 3.66 15.10 6.93
CA THR A 726 2.57 14.11 6.90
C THR A 726 1.18 14.74 7.04
N PRO A 727 0.25 14.54 6.09
CA PRO A 727 -1.08 15.17 6.11
C PRO A 727 -1.96 14.74 7.29
N PRO A 728 -2.80 15.65 7.83
CA PRO A 728 -3.69 15.34 8.94
C PRO A 728 -4.98 14.70 8.39
N LEU A 729 -4.85 13.47 7.91
CA LEU A 729 -5.95 12.70 7.35
C LEU A 729 -6.57 11.83 8.45
N GLN A 730 -7.84 12.01 8.76
CA GLN A 730 -8.52 11.28 9.84
C GLN A 730 -9.76 10.56 9.31
N LEU A 731 -10.01 9.35 9.81
CA LEU A 731 -11.24 8.62 9.57
C LEU A 731 -12.27 9.08 10.60
N LEU A 732 -13.35 9.69 10.13
CA LEU A 732 -14.42 10.21 10.99
C LEU A 732 -15.70 9.43 10.74
N ALA A 733 -16.39 9.08 11.82
CA ALA A 733 -17.72 8.51 11.76
C ALA A 733 -18.77 9.62 11.47
N PHE A 734 -19.78 9.29 10.68
CA PHE A 734 -20.97 10.13 10.44
C PHE A 734 -22.21 9.24 10.50
N GLY A 735 -23.15 9.55 11.39
CA GLY A 735 -24.27 8.64 11.66
C GLY A 735 -23.74 7.23 12.01
N VAL A 736 -24.06 6.23 11.17
CA VAL A 736 -23.53 4.86 11.30
C VAL A 736 -22.37 4.54 10.35
N GLY A 737 -21.99 5.47 9.47
CA GLY A 737 -20.96 5.32 8.45
C GLY A 737 -19.63 5.97 8.84
N ALA A 738 -18.63 5.88 7.97
CA ALA A 738 -17.32 6.51 8.12
C ALA A 738 -16.77 7.04 6.79
N ARG A 739 -15.99 8.12 6.85
CA ARG A 739 -15.26 8.67 5.71
C ARG A 739 -13.97 9.33 6.16
N PHE A 740 -13.00 9.43 5.27
CA PHE A 740 -11.85 10.27 5.54
C PHE A 740 -12.24 11.75 5.40
N GLN A 741 -11.61 12.57 6.22
CA GLN A 741 -11.67 14.02 6.10
C GLN A 741 -10.27 14.58 6.28
N VAL A 742 -9.93 15.58 5.46
CA VAL A 742 -8.74 16.38 5.66
C VAL A 742 -9.04 17.40 6.76
N SER A 743 -8.38 17.27 7.90
CA SER A 743 -8.52 18.24 8.98
C SER A 743 -7.75 19.53 8.65
N PRO A 744 -8.25 20.72 9.01
CA PRO A 744 -7.44 21.93 8.93
C PRO A 744 -6.14 21.79 9.73
N LEU A 745 -5.05 22.38 9.22
CA LEU A 745 -3.77 22.41 9.94
C LEU A 745 -3.94 23.14 11.28
N GLY A 746 -3.76 22.41 12.37
CA GLY A 746 -3.77 22.99 13.71
C GLY A 746 -2.61 23.97 13.86
N TRP A 747 -2.91 25.22 14.24
CA TRP A 747 -1.88 26.24 14.38
C TRP A 747 -0.84 25.86 15.44
N PHE A 748 -1.30 25.28 16.56
CA PHE A 748 -0.44 24.92 17.69
C PHE A 748 0.55 23.77 17.37
N PRO A 749 0.12 22.59 16.89
CA PRO A 749 1.05 21.54 16.47
C PRO A 749 2.03 21.97 15.38
N THR A 750 1.58 22.84 14.45
CA THR A 750 2.42 23.31 13.33
C THR A 750 3.52 24.24 13.82
N LEU A 751 3.21 25.21 14.69
CA LEU A 751 4.21 26.09 15.31
C LEU A 751 5.18 25.29 16.17
N LEU A 752 4.67 24.31 16.93
CA LEU A 752 5.49 23.45 17.76
C LEU A 752 6.46 22.62 16.93
N ALA A 753 5.98 21.96 15.87
CA ALA A 753 6.82 21.21 14.93
C ALA A 753 7.85 22.12 14.23
N SER A 754 7.46 23.34 13.84
CA SER A 754 8.36 24.33 13.23
C SER A 754 9.45 24.78 14.20
N SER A 755 9.14 24.90 15.49
CA SER A 755 10.13 25.20 16.52
C SER A 755 11.12 24.05 16.72
N GLU A 756 10.68 22.80 16.61
CA GLU A 756 11.53 21.61 16.71
C GLU A 756 12.39 21.41 15.46
N LEU A 757 11.94 21.91 14.30
CA LEU A 757 12.77 21.95 13.10
C LEU A 757 14.06 22.78 13.31
N THR A 758 14.07 23.72 14.27
CA THR A 758 15.26 24.55 14.57
C THR A 758 16.44 23.74 15.13
N TRP A 759 16.25 22.49 15.58
CA TRP A 759 17.37 21.61 15.92
C TRP A 759 18.33 21.40 14.73
N LEU A 760 17.81 21.32 13.51
CA LEU A 760 18.63 21.26 12.29
C LEU A 760 19.46 22.54 12.11
N VAL A 761 18.88 23.69 12.43
CA VAL A 761 19.57 24.99 12.40
C VAL A 761 20.65 25.05 13.47
N TYR A 762 20.41 24.53 14.67
CA TYR A 762 21.44 24.47 15.72
C TYR A 762 22.61 23.58 15.34
N ILE A 763 22.35 22.47 14.64
CA ILE A 763 23.41 21.60 14.10
C ILE A 763 24.17 22.31 12.99
N ALA A 764 23.47 22.97 12.05
CA ALA A 764 24.13 23.72 10.99
C ALA A 764 24.99 24.86 11.55
N ASN A 765 24.49 25.59 12.55
CA ASN A 765 25.26 26.63 13.24
C ASN A 765 26.52 26.05 13.89
N ASP A 766 26.44 24.88 14.54
CA ASP A 766 27.59 24.21 15.15
C ASP A 766 28.60 23.73 14.12
N LEU A 767 28.15 23.09 13.04
CA LEU A 767 29.02 22.63 11.95
C LEU A 767 29.75 23.79 11.28
N PHE A 768 29.05 24.89 11.01
CA PHE A 768 29.63 26.07 10.36
C PHE A 768 30.39 26.99 11.30
N SER A 769 30.23 26.87 12.62
CA SER A 769 30.88 27.74 13.62
C SER A 769 32.40 27.76 13.51
N CYS A 770 33.04 26.67 13.08
CA CYS A 770 34.49 26.62 12.87
C CYS A 770 34.96 27.50 11.70
N VAL A 771 34.06 27.78 10.76
CA VAL A 771 34.28 28.64 9.57
C VAL A 771 33.81 30.07 9.84
N THR A 772 32.60 30.25 10.37
CA THR A 772 32.00 31.57 10.62
C THR A 772 32.54 32.24 11.88
N ARG A 773 33.08 31.48 12.84
CA ARG A 773 33.83 31.95 14.02
C ARG A 773 33.11 33.10 14.73
N GLN A 774 33.71 34.29 14.80
CA GLN A 774 33.17 35.47 15.48
C GLN A 774 31.78 35.91 14.99
N TYR A 775 31.40 35.55 13.77
CA TYR A 775 30.09 35.90 13.22
C TYR A 775 28.97 35.00 13.77
N THR A 776 29.29 33.81 14.31
CA THR A 776 28.30 32.84 14.79
C THR A 776 27.35 33.45 15.81
N GLN A 777 27.87 34.20 16.79
CA GLN A 777 27.08 34.85 17.84
C GLN A 777 26.02 35.81 17.25
N LEU A 778 26.37 36.54 16.19
CA LEU A 778 25.53 37.57 15.59
C LEU A 778 24.37 37.02 14.77
N TYR A 779 24.59 35.92 14.02
CA TYR A 779 23.57 35.38 13.12
C TYR A 779 22.80 34.20 13.70
N ALA A 780 23.36 33.45 14.65
CA ALA A 780 22.84 32.13 14.98
C ALA A 780 21.46 32.17 15.64
N TRP A 781 21.11 33.19 16.43
CA TRP A 781 19.73 33.33 16.94
C TRP A 781 18.77 33.83 15.85
N LYS A 782 19.23 34.74 14.98
CA LYS A 782 18.45 35.27 13.84
C LYS A 782 18.08 34.16 12.87
N SER A 783 19.01 33.26 12.55
CA SER A 783 18.77 32.13 11.65
C SER A 783 17.75 31.14 12.22
N SER A 784 17.79 30.85 13.53
CA SER A 784 16.81 29.99 14.20
C SER A 784 15.40 30.59 14.22
N VAL A 785 15.27 31.88 14.56
CA VAL A 785 13.97 32.57 14.54
C VAL A 785 13.41 32.66 13.12
N ALA A 786 14.24 33.04 12.15
CA ALA A 786 13.85 33.11 10.74
C ALA A 786 13.40 31.75 10.20
N ALA A 787 14.17 30.68 10.47
CA ALA A 787 13.81 29.33 10.03
C ALA A 787 12.48 28.86 10.64
N CYS A 788 12.25 29.10 11.93
CA CYS A 788 10.99 28.76 12.58
C CYS A 788 9.79 29.50 11.95
N LEU A 789 9.91 30.82 11.76
CA LEU A 789 8.85 31.64 11.18
C LEU A 789 8.58 31.28 9.71
N PHE A 790 9.63 31.10 8.91
CA PHE A 790 9.47 30.74 7.50
C PHE A 790 8.96 29.31 7.33
N ALA A 791 9.39 28.34 8.15
CA ALA A 791 8.86 26.98 8.11
C ALA A 791 7.37 26.93 8.49
N ALA A 792 6.97 27.69 9.51
CA ALA A 792 5.56 27.82 9.88
C ALA A 792 4.74 28.47 8.75
N ALA A 793 5.21 29.61 8.24
CA ALA A 793 4.54 30.31 7.14
C ALA A 793 4.44 29.45 5.86
N TRP A 794 5.50 28.70 5.54
CA TRP A 794 5.52 27.76 4.42
C TRP A 794 4.48 26.64 4.60
N SER A 795 4.39 26.07 5.81
CA SER A 795 3.44 25.01 6.14
C SER A 795 1.98 25.47 6.03
N PHE A 796 1.68 26.73 6.36
CA PHE A 796 0.33 27.29 6.18
C PHE A 796 0.04 27.71 4.74
N LYS A 797 1.04 28.22 4.01
CA LYS A 797 0.89 28.69 2.63
C LYS A 797 0.66 27.55 1.65
N ASP A 798 1.35 26.44 1.84
CA ASP A 798 1.28 25.26 0.99
C ASP A 798 0.92 24.04 1.86
N PRO A 799 -0.36 23.75 2.12
CA PRO A 799 -0.74 22.61 2.94
C PRO A 799 -0.21 21.29 2.38
N ARG A 800 0.09 20.36 3.27
CA ARG A 800 0.55 19.01 2.94
C ARG A 800 -0.55 18.18 2.28
N GLU A 801 -0.21 17.60 1.13
CA GLU A 801 -1.10 16.76 0.33
C GLU A 801 -0.78 15.28 0.54
N TYR A 802 -1.77 14.44 0.28
CA TYR A 802 -1.59 13.00 0.08
C TYR A 802 -2.02 12.66 -1.34
N THR A 803 -1.47 11.57 -1.88
CA THR A 803 -1.96 10.96 -3.11
C THR A 803 -2.42 9.55 -2.80
N THR A 804 -3.60 9.17 -3.28
CA THR A 804 -4.00 7.76 -3.28
C THR A 804 -4.48 7.34 -4.64
N TYR A 805 -4.14 6.11 -5.01
CA TYR A 805 -4.53 5.53 -6.28
C TYR A 805 -4.55 4.02 -6.18
N VAL A 806 -5.30 3.42 -7.09
CA VAL A 806 -5.26 2.00 -7.37
C VAL A 806 -4.40 1.82 -8.61
N ARG A 807 -3.46 0.89 -8.56
CA ARG A 807 -2.71 0.38 -9.72
C ARG A 807 -2.36 -1.07 -9.44
N ARG A 808 -3.18 -2.00 -9.91
CA ARG A 808 -2.92 -3.42 -9.67
C ARG A 808 -1.79 -3.94 -10.56
N SER A 809 -0.76 -4.49 -9.93
CA SER A 809 0.27 -5.32 -10.58
C SER A 809 0.41 -6.62 -9.79
N CYS A 810 0.43 -7.74 -10.49
CA CYS A 810 0.41 -9.07 -9.90
C CYS A 810 1.52 -9.96 -10.46
N ASN A 811 2.09 -10.78 -9.58
CA ASN A 811 2.91 -11.91 -9.96
C ASN A 811 2.06 -13.18 -9.98
N TYR A 812 2.26 -13.98 -11.02
CA TYR A 812 1.57 -15.25 -11.23
C TYR A 812 2.31 -16.38 -10.50
N ILE A 813 1.60 -17.13 -9.64
CA ILE A 813 2.12 -18.33 -8.97
C ILE A 813 1.60 -19.54 -9.74
N ASP A 814 2.53 -20.26 -10.36
CA ASP A 814 2.25 -21.39 -11.25
C ASP A 814 1.14 -21.10 -12.29
N MET A 815 1.12 -19.87 -12.81
CA MET A 815 0.18 -19.31 -13.79
C MET A 815 -1.30 -19.26 -13.41
N ASP A 816 -1.91 -20.33 -12.88
CA ASP A 816 -3.36 -20.40 -12.60
C ASP A 816 -3.70 -20.89 -11.20
N VAL A 817 -2.70 -21.12 -10.34
CA VAL A 817 -2.89 -21.55 -8.95
C VAL A 817 -3.19 -20.37 -8.03
N ALA A 818 -2.40 -19.30 -8.10
CA ALA A 818 -2.60 -18.12 -7.26
C ALA A 818 -1.98 -16.83 -7.85
N LEU A 819 -2.42 -15.69 -7.34
CA LEU A 819 -1.90 -14.37 -7.67
C LEU A 819 -1.37 -13.67 -6.43
N SER A 820 -0.20 -13.02 -6.55
CA SER A 820 0.35 -12.12 -5.52
C SER A 820 0.43 -10.71 -6.06
N CYS A 821 -0.41 -9.82 -5.53
CA CYS A 821 -0.69 -8.49 -6.07
C CYS A 821 -0.34 -7.37 -5.09
N LYS A 822 0.02 -6.23 -5.66
CA LYS A 822 -0.03 -4.92 -4.99
C LYS A 822 -0.99 -4.04 -5.78
N SER A 823 -1.99 -3.50 -5.09
CA SER A 823 -3.10 -2.83 -5.78
C SER A 823 -3.40 -1.43 -5.28
N GLY A 824 -3.34 -1.19 -3.98
CA GLY A 824 -3.60 0.14 -3.40
C GLY A 824 -2.31 0.86 -3.07
N TYR A 825 -2.25 2.17 -3.35
CA TYR A 825 -1.10 3.01 -3.00
C TYR A 825 -1.60 4.26 -2.28
N ILE A 826 -0.92 4.59 -1.18
CA ILE A 826 -1.18 5.77 -0.35
C ILE A 826 0.16 6.43 -0.08
N GLU A 827 0.37 7.63 -0.60
CA GLU A 827 1.57 8.41 -0.34
C GLU A 827 1.20 9.55 0.60
N LEU A 828 1.69 9.47 1.83
CA LEU A 828 1.51 10.48 2.86
C LEU A 828 2.62 11.52 2.72
N GLY A 829 2.39 12.56 1.91
CA GLY A 829 3.38 13.61 1.65
C GLY A 829 4.44 13.22 0.61
N LEU A 830 5.36 14.16 0.33
CA LEU A 830 6.33 14.07 -0.75
C LEU A 830 7.75 14.30 -0.26
N TRP A 831 8.70 13.48 -0.71
CA TRP A 831 10.13 13.62 -0.42
C TRP A 831 10.68 15.00 -0.79
N ARG A 832 10.18 15.58 -1.90
CA ARG A 832 10.57 16.91 -2.35
C ARG A 832 10.37 17.98 -1.28
N ARG A 833 9.28 17.90 -0.50
CA ARG A 833 8.96 18.91 0.53
C ARG A 833 9.89 18.81 1.74
N VAL A 834 10.27 17.59 2.14
CA VAL A 834 11.33 17.38 3.14
C VAL A 834 12.63 18.04 2.70
N GLY A 835 13.00 17.90 1.43
CA GLY A 835 14.17 18.57 0.86
C GLY A 835 14.07 20.11 0.88
N VAL A 836 12.87 20.66 0.64
CA VAL A 836 12.61 22.11 0.73
C VAL A 836 12.77 22.60 2.18
N ASP A 837 12.23 21.89 3.17
CA ASP A 837 12.34 22.28 4.58
C ASP A 837 13.81 22.26 5.06
N VAL A 838 14.57 21.23 4.69
CA VAL A 838 16.01 21.16 4.96
C VAL A 838 16.75 22.31 4.26
N GLY A 839 16.44 22.56 2.98
CA GLY A 839 16.99 23.67 2.21
C GLY A 839 16.67 25.03 2.82
N LEU A 840 15.46 25.22 3.36
CA LEU A 840 15.02 26.42 4.06
C LEU A 840 15.84 26.64 5.34
N CYS A 841 16.04 25.60 6.16
CA CYS A 841 16.90 25.69 7.35
C CYS A 841 18.33 26.12 7.00
N LEU A 842 18.94 25.47 6.01
CA LEU A 842 20.31 25.78 5.58
C LEU A 842 20.42 27.18 4.96
N SER A 843 19.42 27.60 4.17
CA SER A 843 19.39 28.94 3.57
C SER A 843 19.28 30.04 4.62
N CYS A 844 18.47 29.84 5.66
CA CYS A 844 18.38 30.80 6.77
C CYS A 844 19.73 30.97 7.49
N VAL A 845 20.47 29.89 7.68
CA VAL A 845 21.82 29.92 8.27
C VAL A 845 22.81 30.65 7.36
N PHE A 846 22.85 30.27 6.08
CA PHE A 846 23.77 30.85 5.11
C PHE A 846 23.52 32.35 4.90
N LEU A 847 22.28 32.75 4.64
CA LEU A 847 21.92 34.14 4.39
C LEU A 847 22.18 35.02 5.61
N ALA A 848 21.80 34.56 6.80
CA ALA A 848 22.06 35.31 8.02
C ALA A 848 23.58 35.48 8.27
N ALA A 849 24.38 34.43 8.05
CA ALA A 849 25.83 34.52 8.16
C ALA A 849 26.45 35.49 7.14
N CYS A 850 25.99 35.46 5.89
CA CYS A 850 26.44 36.38 4.84
C CYS A 850 26.07 37.83 5.16
N VAL A 851 24.84 38.11 5.60
CA VAL A 851 24.38 39.45 5.97
C VAL A 851 25.23 40.02 7.10
N GLU A 852 25.48 39.25 8.17
CA GLU A 852 26.31 39.73 9.28
C GLU A 852 27.78 39.92 8.89
N ARG A 853 28.31 39.07 8.01
CA ARG A 853 29.68 39.23 7.48
C ARG A 853 29.82 40.47 6.61
N LEU A 854 28.80 40.81 5.82
CA LEU A 854 28.78 42.03 5.02
C LEU A 854 28.57 43.30 5.86
N ARG A 855 27.77 43.22 6.94
CA ARG A 855 27.56 44.34 7.87
C ARG A 855 28.79 44.63 8.75
N HIS A 856 29.54 43.59 9.12
CA HIS A 856 30.68 43.71 10.03
C HIS A 856 31.96 43.06 9.44
N PRO A 857 32.51 43.54 8.31
CA PRO A 857 33.60 42.86 7.59
C PRO A 857 34.92 42.75 8.37
N HIS A 858 35.13 43.61 9.36
CA HIS A 858 36.35 43.67 10.18
C HIS A 858 36.12 43.27 11.64
N LEU A 859 35.10 42.42 11.90
CA LEU A 859 34.83 41.95 13.26
C LEU A 859 36.03 41.14 13.78
N LEU A 860 36.57 41.57 14.92
CA LEU A 860 37.70 40.92 15.58
C LEU A 860 37.31 39.51 16.03
N ALA A 861 38.24 38.56 15.86
CA ALA A 861 38.06 37.21 16.35
C ALA A 861 38.11 37.22 17.89
N PRO A 862 37.13 36.61 18.60
CA PRO A 862 37.23 36.47 20.04
C PRO A 862 38.44 35.58 20.37
N PRO A 863 39.20 35.91 21.43
CA PRO A 863 40.26 35.04 21.91
C PRO A 863 39.67 33.67 22.26
N LYS A 864 40.38 32.57 21.94
CA LYS A 864 39.97 31.21 22.31
C LYS A 864 40.32 31.00 23.79
N PRO A 865 39.35 31.04 24.72
CA PRO A 865 39.68 31.15 26.13
C PRO A 865 40.10 29.81 26.76
N SER A 866 39.72 28.68 26.15
CA SER A 866 40.09 27.32 26.59
C SER A 866 39.72 26.28 25.53
N LEU A 867 40.46 25.16 25.49
CA LEU A 867 40.12 23.97 24.69
C LEU A 867 39.07 23.06 25.36
N LEU A 868 38.56 23.43 26.55
CA LEU A 868 37.48 22.70 27.23
C LEU A 868 36.09 23.08 26.71
N LEU A 869 36.00 24.19 25.96
CA LEU A 869 34.79 24.64 25.30
C LEU A 869 34.76 24.13 23.85
N ASN A 870 33.62 23.60 23.42
CA ASN A 870 33.43 23.28 22.01
C ASN A 870 33.24 24.58 21.18
N ALA A 871 33.36 24.48 19.85
CA ALA A 871 33.27 25.62 18.96
C ALA A 871 31.99 26.44 19.16
N THR A 872 30.86 25.76 19.33
CA THR A 872 29.59 26.43 19.58
C THR A 872 29.57 27.19 20.90
N SER A 873 30.16 26.66 21.98
CA SER A 873 30.32 27.38 23.25
C SER A 873 31.22 28.60 23.10
N VAL A 874 32.37 28.46 22.41
CA VAL A 874 33.30 29.58 22.20
C VAL A 874 32.64 30.72 21.43
N TYR A 875 31.86 30.42 20.39
CA TYR A 875 31.29 31.42 19.49
C TYR A 875 29.82 31.77 19.75
N SER A 876 29.16 31.19 20.77
CA SER A 876 27.77 31.52 21.14
C SER A 876 27.62 32.10 22.54
N LEU A 877 28.61 31.96 23.42
CA LEU A 877 28.59 32.57 24.75
C LEU A 877 28.95 34.05 24.66
N GLU A 878 28.23 34.87 25.42
CA GLU A 878 28.60 36.25 25.70
C GLU A 878 29.64 36.26 26.83
N MET A 879 30.86 36.70 26.51
CA MET A 879 31.98 36.75 27.45
C MET A 879 32.56 38.16 27.60
N ALA A 880 32.10 39.15 26.81
CA ALA A 880 32.69 40.48 26.77
C ALA A 880 32.63 41.22 28.12
N ASN A 881 31.56 40.99 28.89
CA ASN A 881 31.41 41.56 30.24
C ASN A 881 32.19 40.80 31.32
N TRP A 882 32.84 39.68 30.97
CA TRP A 882 33.54 38.77 31.88
C TRP A 882 35.04 38.65 31.57
N THR A 883 35.56 39.55 30.74
CA THR A 883 37.01 39.71 30.51
C THR A 883 37.58 40.83 31.39
N VAL A 884 38.54 40.49 32.25
CA VAL A 884 39.21 41.44 33.15
C VAL A 884 40.70 41.35 32.91
N ASP A 885 41.36 42.49 32.63
CA ASP A 885 42.81 42.58 32.38
C ASP A 885 43.35 41.62 31.29
N GLY A 886 42.50 41.22 30.34
CA GLY A 886 42.84 40.28 29.26
C GLY A 886 42.56 38.80 29.58
N ASP A 887 42.23 38.48 30.83
CA ASP A 887 41.86 37.13 31.27
C ASP A 887 40.34 36.92 31.19
N VAL A 888 39.93 35.73 30.72
CA VAL A 888 38.52 35.39 30.45
C VAL A 888 37.95 34.53 31.59
N TYR A 889 36.90 35.04 32.23
CA TYR A 889 36.14 34.33 33.26
C TYR A 889 34.79 33.88 32.69
N LEU A 890 34.29 32.75 33.19
CA LEU A 890 32.95 32.25 32.86
C LEU A 890 32.16 32.04 34.14
N ASP A 891 30.91 32.52 34.18
CA ASP A 891 30.04 32.21 35.30
C ASP A 891 29.78 30.69 35.39
N ARG A 892 29.70 30.16 36.61
CA ARG A 892 29.68 28.70 36.81
C ARG A 892 28.38 28.05 36.31
N MET A 893 27.30 28.82 36.10
CA MET A 893 26.07 28.34 35.46
C MET A 893 26.29 28.16 33.95
N SER A 894 26.84 29.16 33.26
CA SER A 894 27.22 29.06 31.85
C SER A 894 28.24 27.94 31.62
N ALA A 895 29.19 27.74 32.55
CA ALA A 895 30.10 26.59 32.51
C ALA A 895 29.32 25.26 32.53
N ALA A 896 28.34 25.10 33.41
CA ALA A 896 27.50 23.89 33.46
C ALA A 896 26.67 23.69 32.17
N LEU A 897 26.16 24.76 31.55
CA LEU A 897 25.47 24.70 30.25
C LEU A 897 26.37 24.14 29.13
N THR A 898 27.67 24.43 29.18
CA THR A 898 28.67 23.89 28.24
C THR A 898 29.20 22.49 28.61
N GLY A 899 28.69 21.90 29.69
CA GLY A 899 29.08 20.57 30.16
C GLY A 899 30.29 20.56 31.12
N LEU A 900 30.64 21.70 31.72
CA LEU A 900 31.70 21.82 32.72
C LEU A 900 31.08 21.95 34.12
N PHE A 901 31.06 20.85 34.88
CA PHE A 901 30.59 20.90 36.26
C PHE A 901 31.72 21.27 37.20
N THR A 902 31.41 22.14 38.16
CA THR A 902 32.42 22.68 39.06
C THR A 902 32.02 22.50 40.52
N TRP A 903 32.95 22.09 41.37
CA TRP A 903 32.76 22.09 42.82
C TRP A 903 34.05 22.54 43.52
N ARG A 904 33.95 22.93 44.79
CA ARG A 904 35.09 23.46 45.54
C ARG A 904 35.42 22.55 46.71
N VAL A 905 36.69 22.15 46.81
CA VAL A 905 37.21 21.36 47.93
C VAL A 905 38.48 22.01 48.42
N ARG A 906 38.53 22.36 49.71
CA ARG A 906 39.73 22.94 50.37
C ARG A 906 40.37 24.13 49.61
N GLY A 907 39.52 24.97 49.03
CA GLY A 907 39.97 26.17 48.30
C GLY A 907 40.28 25.96 46.81
N VAL A 908 40.38 24.72 46.31
CA VAL A 908 40.61 24.41 44.88
C VAL A 908 39.29 24.19 44.15
N ILE A 909 39.18 24.70 42.91
CA ILE A 909 38.02 24.46 42.04
C ILE A 909 38.31 23.21 41.21
N HIS A 910 37.47 22.21 41.36
CA HIS A 910 37.48 21.00 40.56
C HIS A 910 36.51 21.17 39.39
N VAL A 911 36.93 20.75 38.19
CA VAL A 911 36.14 20.87 36.96
C VAL A 911 36.00 19.47 36.34
N PHE A 912 34.77 18.98 36.18
CA PHE A 912 34.49 17.75 35.44
C PHE A 912 33.85 18.10 34.10
N ASP A 913 34.51 17.72 33.01
CA ASP A 913 34.01 17.88 31.65
C ASP A 913 33.29 16.61 31.20
N ILE A 914 31.97 16.69 31.03
CA ILE A 914 31.16 15.55 30.57
C ILE A 914 31.45 15.16 29.12
N LYS A 915 31.99 16.08 28.32
CA LYS A 915 32.24 15.85 26.89
C LYS A 915 33.42 14.90 26.73
N SER A 916 34.48 15.13 27.50
CA SER A 916 35.69 14.29 27.49
C SER A 916 35.73 13.24 28.60
N TRP A 917 34.79 13.26 29.56
CA TRP A 917 34.79 12.43 30.78
C TRP A 917 36.08 12.57 31.59
N ARG A 918 36.57 13.81 31.72
CA ARG A 918 37.84 14.13 32.40
C ARG A 918 37.64 15.11 33.53
N HIS A 919 38.52 15.00 34.51
CA HIS A 919 38.57 15.86 35.69
C HIS A 919 39.83 16.72 35.65
N PHE A 920 39.65 18.01 35.86
CA PHE A 920 40.67 19.05 35.86
C PHE A 920 40.61 19.86 37.15
N THR A 921 41.67 20.60 37.44
CA THR A 921 41.70 21.49 38.60
C THR A 921 42.08 22.91 38.18
N ALA A 922 41.41 23.89 38.78
CA ALA A 922 41.69 25.31 38.62
C ALA A 922 42.05 25.92 39.97
N THR A 923 43.22 26.54 40.05
CA THR A 923 43.67 27.27 41.24
C THR A 923 43.08 28.69 41.22
N PRO A 924 42.32 29.11 42.24
CA PRO A 924 41.77 30.47 42.28
C PRO A 924 42.85 31.53 42.52
N GLU A 925 42.63 32.73 41.99
CA GLU A 925 43.55 33.87 42.13
C GLU A 925 43.46 34.52 43.50
N SER A 926 44.61 34.92 44.05
CA SER A 926 44.68 35.61 45.36
C SER A 926 44.23 37.09 45.30
N LYS A 927 44.03 37.66 44.10
CA LYS A 927 43.62 39.05 43.85
C LYS A 927 42.71 39.16 42.61
N SER A 928 41.52 38.57 42.67
CA SER A 928 40.49 38.73 41.63
C SER A 928 39.51 39.86 41.98
N LEU A 929 39.12 40.68 40.99
CA LEU A 929 38.08 41.72 41.10
C LEU A 929 36.66 41.12 41.18
N LEU A 930 36.48 39.87 40.76
CA LEU A 930 35.25 39.09 40.83
C LEU A 930 35.35 38.05 41.94
N ASP A 931 34.26 37.78 42.68
CA ASP A 931 34.28 36.79 43.76
C ASP A 931 34.55 35.38 43.17
N PRO A 932 35.68 34.73 43.53
CA PRO A 932 36.06 33.42 43.01
C PRO A 932 35.08 32.31 43.40
N ALA A 933 34.08 32.56 44.25
CA ALA A 933 32.97 31.65 44.49
C ALA A 933 32.08 31.45 43.25
N PHE A 934 31.93 32.49 42.40
CA PHE A 934 30.92 32.55 41.34
C PHE A 934 31.46 32.33 39.92
N VAL A 935 32.77 32.47 39.72
CA VAL A 935 33.42 32.43 38.40
C VAL A 935 34.42 31.29 38.25
N LEU A 936 34.56 30.81 37.01
CA LEU A 936 35.56 29.84 36.58
C LEU A 936 36.62 30.56 35.71
N PRO A 937 37.90 30.62 36.12
CA PRO A 937 38.98 31.16 35.30
C PRO A 937 39.38 30.16 34.21
N LEU A 938 39.01 30.41 32.95
CA LEU A 938 39.22 29.47 31.85
C LEU A 938 40.70 29.30 31.45
N HIS A 939 41.51 30.34 31.68
CA HIS A 939 42.93 30.39 31.34
C HIS A 939 43.84 29.55 32.25
N ARG A 940 43.36 29.14 33.44
CA ARG A 940 44.16 28.42 34.45
C ARG A 940 43.74 26.98 34.70
N ILE A 941 42.90 26.40 33.83
CA ILE A 941 42.45 25.02 33.98
C ILE A 941 43.55 24.09 33.46
N CYS A 942 44.11 23.26 34.35
CA CYS A 942 45.20 22.31 34.06
C CYS A 942 44.71 20.86 34.14
#